data_AF-A0A7W0ZT57-F1
#
_entry.id   AF-A0A7W0ZT57-F1
#
_cell.length_a   1.000
_cell.length_b   1.000
_cell.length_c   1.000
_cell.angle_alpha   90.00
_cell.angle_beta   90.00
_cell.angle_gamma   90.00
#
_symmetry.space_group_name_H-M   'P 1'
#
loop_
_entity.id
_entity.type
_entity.pdbx_description
1 polymer ?
#
loop_
_entity_poly.entity_id
_entity_poly.type
_entity_poly.pdbx_seq_one_letter_code
_entity_poly.pdbx_strand_id
1 'polypeptide(L)'
;MNISALVLGLGLVGGACVTDETDGEDKPDESDVKGGADGKAEAWGTADSPSLFNGSLEYRATELPRVGAATNIPWAGSYWPVYEDSINKKWAGASSTSPSAKYGTAFGATGVEDAVSKYHGIDAQAGRTACTQTSECNSSLGESCSMREGATSGRCIPTWWGICHAWAPAAILLPEPKKAVTYNGVEFKIQDIKALLTLVHDRTETKFVSLRCDALDSANEITFDKYGRPNGAFGSCKDTNPGTFHVLMTNYLGKQGASFVYDRTWDSEVWNQPLRGYRITAQDEISAVDANKAIGVTVEGGTSVDRTGTAAAGAWTQLGAFPVTAGTNLSVVMSGTGDPDMFVKFGAEPSATAYDCRPYETGPAESCNLTVPAGATQVFVGVNGYSAATFTIKVTSGGTVPTAYVFNANAAKLYKVHMDVDYIAESPTSLDGNLGSTINQYTHMDRYDYILEIDAAGKIIGGEWIGTSKKQHPDFVWLPIRSTSTTVAGGKISYANVKTIYDLSMQTGTTPPPGGTVTNFDAADTVVKSAWKQYGPFNVAAGTTLTAVMTGAGDADLYVRKEAAPTATAYDCRPYRDGTSEQCSIIGPAKVYVGVNGYADSSAFALKVTYTEGGGVTPPPPPPPATITHINESSSAALNEMKVFTMDVVA
;
A
#
# COMPACT_ATOMS: atom_id res chain seq x y z
N MET A 1 -39.76 -4.69 14.44
CA MET A 1 -40.61 -5.57 13.62
C MET A 1 -40.87 -4.88 12.29
N ASN A 2 -40.54 -5.58 11.19
CA ASN A 2 -40.52 -5.16 9.78
C ASN A 2 -39.53 -4.06 9.37
N ILE A 3 -38.35 -4.49 8.92
CA ILE A 3 -37.45 -3.75 8.02
C ILE A 3 -37.49 -4.48 6.69
N SER A 4 -38.01 -3.81 5.65
CA SER A 4 -37.97 -4.28 4.27
C SER A 4 -36.57 -4.06 3.70
N ALA A 5 -35.88 -5.15 3.34
CA ALA A 5 -34.65 -5.13 2.57
C ALA A 5 -34.98 -4.96 1.08
N LEU A 6 -34.44 -3.90 0.46
CA LEU A 6 -34.51 -3.69 -0.97
C LEU A 6 -33.30 -4.37 -1.62
N VAL A 7 -33.53 -5.54 -2.19
CA VAL A 7 -32.56 -6.27 -3.03
C VAL A 7 -32.61 -5.67 -4.43
N LEU A 8 -31.54 -4.99 -4.87
CA LEU A 8 -31.32 -4.73 -6.30
C LEU A 8 -30.40 -5.83 -6.85
N GLY A 9 -31.00 -6.78 -7.57
CA GLY A 9 -30.26 -7.72 -8.41
C GLY A 9 -29.84 -7.07 -9.71
N LEU A 10 -28.55 -7.10 -10.03
CA LEU A 10 -28.05 -6.90 -11.39
C LEU A 10 -27.98 -8.27 -12.07
N GLY A 11 -28.81 -8.48 -13.09
CA GLY A 11 -28.74 -9.64 -13.96
C GLY A 11 -27.57 -9.54 -14.92
N LEU A 12 -26.66 -10.51 -14.88
CA LEU A 12 -25.75 -10.79 -15.99
C LEU A 12 -26.54 -11.46 -17.11
N VAL A 13 -26.58 -10.81 -18.28
CA VAL A 13 -26.96 -11.46 -19.54
C VAL A 13 -25.69 -11.96 -20.20
N GLY A 14 -25.59 -13.28 -20.35
CA GLY A 14 -24.53 -13.94 -21.09
C GLY A 14 -24.59 -13.60 -22.58
N GLY A 15 -23.45 -13.17 -23.12
CA GLY A 15 -23.17 -13.08 -24.55
C GLY A 15 -21.89 -13.87 -24.83
N ALA A 16 -21.99 -14.81 -25.76
CA ALA A 16 -21.00 -15.84 -26.03
C ALA A 16 -19.70 -15.33 -26.68
N CYS A 17 -18.65 -16.11 -26.40
CA CYS A 17 -17.38 -16.32 -27.10
C CYS A 17 -17.11 -15.47 -28.36
N VAL A 18 -16.09 -14.61 -28.26
CA VAL A 18 -15.17 -14.33 -29.38
C VAL A 18 -13.77 -14.55 -28.83
N THR A 19 -13.10 -15.59 -29.34
CA THR A 19 -11.68 -15.84 -29.12
C THR A 19 -10.90 -14.76 -29.87
N ASP A 20 -10.20 -13.89 -29.15
CA ASP A 20 -9.18 -13.02 -29.74
C ASP A 20 -7.81 -13.58 -29.35
N GLU A 21 -7.30 -14.48 -30.20
CA GLU A 21 -5.90 -14.87 -30.23
C GLU A 21 -5.10 -13.67 -30.75
N THR A 22 -4.55 -12.84 -29.85
CA THR A 22 -3.21 -12.23 -29.97
C THR A 22 -2.90 -11.40 -28.72
N ASP A 23 -2.47 -12.05 -27.64
CA ASP A 23 -1.75 -11.40 -26.53
C ASP A 23 -0.50 -12.24 -26.23
N GLY A 24 0.68 -11.62 -26.30
CA GLY A 24 1.97 -12.28 -26.41
C GLY A 24 2.36 -13.25 -25.28
N GLU A 25 3.14 -14.27 -25.67
CA GLU A 25 3.57 -15.49 -24.97
C GLU A 25 4.41 -15.34 -23.67
N ASP A 26 4.22 -14.31 -22.84
CA ASP A 26 5.12 -14.08 -21.69
C ASP A 26 4.50 -14.14 -20.28
N LYS A 27 3.19 -14.34 -20.14
CA LYS A 27 2.51 -14.46 -18.84
C LYS A 27 2.44 -15.93 -18.39
N PRO A 28 2.69 -16.26 -17.11
CA PRO A 28 2.38 -17.58 -16.58
C PRO A 28 0.87 -17.86 -16.68
N ASP A 29 0.49 -19.12 -16.92
CA ASP A 29 -0.92 -19.52 -17.01
C ASP A 29 -1.68 -19.13 -15.72
N GLU A 30 -2.70 -18.27 -15.84
CA GLU A 30 -3.63 -17.98 -14.76
C GLU A 30 -4.51 -19.23 -14.56
N SER A 31 -4.42 -19.88 -13.40
CA SER A 31 -5.26 -21.03 -13.10
C SER A 31 -6.48 -20.55 -12.30
N ASP A 32 -7.68 -20.73 -12.84
CA ASP A 32 -8.96 -20.21 -12.34
C ASP A 32 -9.42 -20.73 -10.97
N VAL A 33 -8.56 -21.34 -10.15
CA VAL A 33 -8.99 -21.81 -8.82
C VAL A 33 -7.95 -21.56 -7.75
N LYS A 34 -8.14 -20.47 -6.99
CA LYS A 34 -7.65 -20.38 -5.61
C LYS A 34 -8.35 -21.49 -4.83
N GLY A 35 -7.65 -22.61 -4.58
CA GLY A 35 -8.23 -23.79 -3.96
C GLY A 35 -9.08 -24.65 -4.90
N GLY A 36 -8.45 -25.24 -5.93
CA GLY A 36 -8.99 -26.41 -6.65
C GLY A 36 -9.61 -27.44 -5.71
N ALA A 37 -10.45 -28.35 -6.22
CA ALA A 37 -11.23 -29.30 -5.40
C ALA A 37 -10.40 -30.17 -4.41
N ASP A 38 -9.08 -30.18 -4.54
CA ASP A 38 -8.09 -30.85 -3.68
C ASP A 38 -7.26 -29.90 -2.77
N GLY A 39 -7.40 -28.57 -2.90
CA GLY A 39 -6.71 -27.56 -2.09
C GLY A 39 -5.20 -27.42 -2.38
N LYS A 40 -4.75 -27.88 -3.56
CA LYS A 40 -3.33 -28.03 -3.96
C LYS A 40 -2.83 -27.04 -5.01
N ALA A 41 -3.52 -25.93 -5.20
CA ALA A 41 -3.07 -24.86 -6.09
C ALA A 41 -3.34 -23.50 -5.41
N GLU A 42 -2.29 -22.90 -4.85
CA GLU A 42 -2.23 -21.44 -4.61
C GLU A 42 -1.63 -20.72 -5.83
N ALA A 43 -1.94 -21.20 -7.04
CA ALA A 43 -1.68 -20.43 -8.24
C ALA A 43 -2.53 -19.14 -8.21
N TRP A 44 -2.06 -18.10 -8.90
CA TRP A 44 -2.76 -16.82 -8.93
C TRP A 44 -4.19 -16.97 -9.43
N GLY A 45 -5.13 -16.49 -8.61
CA GLY A 45 -6.53 -16.35 -9.00
C GLY A 45 -6.80 -14.97 -9.60
N THR A 46 -7.99 -14.80 -10.17
CA THR A 46 -8.45 -13.55 -10.83
C THR A 46 -8.42 -12.31 -9.94
N ALA A 47 -8.49 -12.47 -8.62
CA ALA A 47 -8.44 -11.37 -7.65
C ALA A 47 -7.02 -11.12 -7.08
N ASP A 48 -6.06 -11.99 -7.35
CA ASP A 48 -4.75 -12.02 -6.67
C ASP A 48 -3.59 -12.13 -7.67
N SER A 49 -3.86 -11.87 -8.95
CA SER A 49 -2.85 -11.88 -10.01
C SER A 49 -2.09 -10.54 -10.05
N PRO A 50 -0.75 -10.54 -10.16
CA PRO A 50 0.03 -9.32 -10.37
C PRO A 50 -0.38 -8.56 -11.64
N SER A 51 -0.97 -9.26 -12.62
CA SER A 51 -1.40 -8.71 -13.90
C SER A 51 -2.45 -7.60 -13.75
N LEU A 52 -3.21 -7.60 -12.64
CA LEU A 52 -4.19 -6.56 -12.29
C LEU A 52 -3.54 -5.17 -12.15
N PHE A 53 -2.29 -5.11 -11.68
CA PHE A 53 -1.52 -3.86 -11.69
C PHE A 53 -1.03 -3.54 -13.11
N ASN A 54 -0.38 -4.49 -13.77
CA ASN A 54 0.13 -4.32 -15.12
C ASN A 54 0.36 -5.68 -15.80
N GLY A 55 -0.05 -5.83 -17.06
CA GLY A 55 0.17 -7.05 -17.84
C GLY A 55 1.63 -7.27 -18.30
N SER A 56 2.52 -6.29 -18.15
CA SER A 56 3.91 -6.30 -18.63
C SER A 56 4.95 -6.35 -17.51
N LEU A 57 4.69 -7.13 -16.45
CA LEU A 57 5.63 -7.31 -15.34
C LEU A 57 6.71 -8.34 -15.67
N GLU A 58 7.89 -8.19 -15.07
CA GLU A 58 8.92 -9.23 -15.10
C GLU A 58 8.64 -10.28 -14.02
N TYR A 59 8.71 -11.55 -14.42
CA TYR A 59 8.42 -12.69 -13.54
C TYR A 59 9.64 -13.58 -13.30
N ARG A 60 10.70 -13.46 -14.09
CA ARG A 60 11.93 -14.23 -13.90
C ARG A 60 12.65 -13.79 -12.64
N ALA A 61 12.75 -14.69 -11.67
CA ALA A 61 13.35 -14.38 -10.36
C ALA A 61 14.81 -13.87 -10.46
N THR A 62 15.53 -14.23 -11.52
CA THR A 62 16.91 -13.78 -11.78
C THR A 62 16.99 -12.34 -12.30
N GLU A 63 15.92 -11.81 -12.89
CA GLU A 63 15.85 -10.47 -13.50
C GLU A 63 15.24 -9.42 -12.56
N LEU A 64 14.83 -9.86 -11.36
CA LEU A 64 14.17 -9.04 -10.35
C LEU A 64 15.20 -8.54 -9.33
N PRO A 65 15.26 -7.21 -9.06
CA PRO A 65 16.17 -6.66 -8.07
C PRO A 65 15.89 -7.20 -6.66
N ARG A 66 16.94 -7.39 -5.87
CA ARG A 66 16.81 -7.78 -4.45
C ARG A 66 16.67 -6.61 -3.49
N VAL A 67 16.88 -5.40 -3.98
CA VAL A 67 16.68 -4.15 -3.24
C VAL A 67 15.97 -3.17 -4.15
N GLY A 68 15.09 -2.36 -3.58
CA GLY A 68 14.35 -1.36 -4.33
C GLY A 68 13.79 -0.29 -3.39
N ALA A 69 13.62 0.92 -3.92
CA ALA A 69 13.07 2.04 -3.17
C ALA A 69 12.36 3.00 -4.11
N ALA A 70 11.34 3.69 -3.59
CA ALA A 70 10.66 4.74 -4.31
C ALA A 70 11.63 5.89 -4.62
N THR A 71 11.70 6.30 -5.89
CA THR A 71 12.49 7.45 -6.34
C THR A 71 11.95 8.74 -5.71
N ASN A 72 10.61 8.87 -5.72
CA ASN A 72 9.91 9.90 -4.97
C ASN A 72 9.41 9.26 -3.68
N ILE A 73 10.15 9.45 -2.58
CA ILE A 73 9.77 8.91 -1.28
C ILE A 73 8.45 9.57 -0.83
N PRO A 74 7.40 8.78 -0.53
CA PRO A 74 6.16 9.32 -0.01
C PRO A 74 6.38 10.11 1.28
N TRP A 75 5.67 11.21 1.47
CA TRP A 75 5.83 12.04 2.66
C TRP A 75 4.96 11.58 3.82
N ALA A 76 5.51 11.69 5.03
CA ALA A 76 4.77 11.45 6.27
C ALA A 76 3.71 12.53 6.49
N GLY A 77 2.54 12.14 6.96
CA GLY A 77 1.39 13.01 7.21
C GLY A 77 0.47 12.44 8.27
N SER A 78 -0.63 13.13 8.56
CA SER A 78 -1.69 12.60 9.42
C SER A 78 -2.76 11.90 8.57
N TYR A 79 -3.38 10.87 9.14
CA TYR A 79 -4.60 10.27 8.61
C TYR A 79 -5.85 11.12 8.89
N TRP A 80 -5.71 12.31 9.50
CA TRP A 80 -6.78 13.27 9.79
C TRP A 80 -8.03 12.63 10.40
N PRO A 81 -7.95 12.23 11.68
CA PRO A 81 -8.95 11.37 12.30
C PRO A 81 -10.36 11.97 12.27
N VAL A 82 -11.35 11.13 12.02
CA VAL A 82 -12.78 11.51 12.04
C VAL A 82 -13.19 12.02 13.43
N TYR A 83 -12.67 11.38 14.49
CA TYR A 83 -12.94 11.76 15.89
C TYR A 83 -12.43 13.17 16.24
N GLU A 84 -11.46 13.69 15.47
CA GLU A 84 -10.93 15.05 15.58
C GLU A 84 -11.59 16.05 14.60
N ASP A 85 -12.69 15.64 13.97
CA ASP A 85 -13.41 16.38 12.93
C ASP A 85 -12.61 16.57 11.63
N SER A 86 -11.77 15.58 11.28
CA SER A 86 -10.96 15.59 10.05
C SER A 86 -10.08 16.85 9.96
N ILE A 87 -10.02 17.50 8.79
CA ILE A 87 -9.20 18.70 8.58
C ILE A 87 -9.78 19.96 9.23
N ASN A 88 -10.90 19.88 9.97
CA ASN A 88 -11.33 20.95 10.87
C ASN A 88 -10.47 21.01 12.14
N LYS A 89 -9.63 20.00 12.40
CA LYS A 89 -8.70 20.02 13.51
C LYS A 89 -7.78 21.24 13.45
N LYS A 90 -7.84 22.05 14.50
CA LYS A 90 -6.89 23.14 14.79
C LYS A 90 -5.54 22.59 15.23
N TRP A 91 -4.82 21.99 14.29
CA TRP A 91 -3.60 21.23 14.53
C TRP A 91 -2.47 22.07 15.14
N ALA A 92 -2.42 23.37 14.83
CA ALA A 92 -1.44 24.31 15.38
C ALA A 92 -1.83 24.89 16.76
N GLY A 93 -2.79 24.28 17.45
CA GLY A 93 -3.26 24.67 18.78
C GLY A 93 -4.64 25.33 18.76
N ALA A 94 -5.31 25.39 19.91
CA ALA A 94 -6.72 25.79 20.03
C ALA A 94 -7.02 27.22 19.54
N SER A 95 -6.05 28.13 19.60
CA SER A 95 -6.19 29.51 19.11
C SER A 95 -5.92 29.67 17.62
N SER A 96 -5.53 28.60 16.92
CA SER A 96 -5.25 28.64 15.48
C SER A 96 -6.53 28.54 14.64
N THR A 97 -6.40 28.79 13.34
CA THR A 97 -7.46 28.55 12.36
C THR A 97 -7.22 27.19 11.71
N SER A 98 -8.29 26.39 11.57
CA SER A 98 -8.24 25.07 10.93
C SER A 98 -7.90 25.19 9.44
N PRO A 99 -7.29 24.15 8.82
CA PRO A 99 -7.05 24.12 7.37
C PRO A 99 -8.30 24.42 6.52
N SER A 100 -9.45 23.89 6.91
CA SER A 100 -10.74 24.12 6.24
C SER A 100 -11.26 25.56 6.39
N ALA A 101 -11.15 26.16 7.58
CA ALA A 101 -11.50 27.58 7.76
C ALA A 101 -10.55 28.50 6.98
N LYS A 102 -9.25 28.21 6.97
CA LYS A 102 -8.26 28.94 6.16
C LYS A 102 -8.62 28.89 4.68
N TYR A 103 -8.96 27.70 4.16
CA TYR A 103 -9.44 27.54 2.79
C TYR A 103 -10.69 28.40 2.52
N GLY A 104 -11.69 28.35 3.43
CA GLY A 104 -12.90 29.14 3.32
C GLY A 104 -12.63 30.64 3.21
N THR A 105 -11.77 31.18 4.08
CA THR A 105 -11.37 32.59 4.03
C THR A 105 -10.62 32.93 2.74
N ALA A 106 -9.63 32.13 2.34
CA ALA A 106 -8.76 32.44 1.22
C ALA A 106 -9.48 32.41 -0.15
N PHE A 107 -10.50 31.57 -0.30
CA PHE A 107 -11.27 31.41 -1.54
C PHE A 107 -12.68 31.98 -1.48
N GLY A 108 -13.06 32.66 -0.39
CA GLY A 108 -14.39 33.25 -0.24
C GLY A 108 -15.51 32.21 -0.17
N ALA A 109 -15.23 31.01 0.33
CA ALA A 109 -16.20 29.92 0.48
C ALA A 109 -16.77 29.89 1.91
N THR A 110 -18.09 29.85 2.03
CA THR A 110 -18.81 29.78 3.32
C THR A 110 -19.29 28.37 3.63
N GLY A 111 -19.35 28.03 4.92
CA GLY A 111 -19.81 26.72 5.42
C GLY A 111 -18.85 25.57 5.11
N VAL A 112 -17.55 25.85 4.94
CA VAL A 112 -16.55 24.82 4.61
C VAL A 112 -16.38 23.83 5.75
N GLU A 113 -16.27 24.30 7.00
CA GLU A 113 -16.08 23.42 8.16
C GLU A 113 -17.28 22.49 8.38
N ASP A 114 -18.51 23.03 8.27
CA ASP A 114 -19.73 22.20 8.37
C ASP A 114 -19.79 21.15 7.27
N ALA A 115 -19.37 21.50 6.06
CA ALA A 115 -19.33 20.54 4.96
C ALA A 115 -18.24 19.48 5.18
N VAL A 116 -17.05 19.86 5.65
CA VAL A 116 -16.01 18.89 6.02
C VAL A 116 -16.53 17.93 7.09
N SER A 117 -17.15 18.43 8.16
CA SER A 117 -17.69 17.59 9.24
C SER A 117 -18.77 16.64 8.72
N LYS A 118 -19.72 17.15 7.91
CA LYS A 118 -20.84 16.39 7.38
C LYS A 118 -20.42 15.25 6.46
N TYR A 119 -19.36 15.43 5.67
CA TYR A 119 -18.92 14.44 4.67
C TYR A 119 -17.77 13.56 5.15
N HIS A 120 -16.92 14.06 6.05
CA HIS A 120 -15.66 13.40 6.42
C HIS A 120 -15.32 13.46 7.92
N GLY A 121 -16.11 14.15 8.75
CA GLY A 121 -15.83 14.36 10.18
C GLY A 121 -16.93 13.84 11.10
N ILE A 122 -17.16 14.54 12.21
CA ILE A 122 -18.03 14.11 13.31
C ILE A 122 -19.50 14.04 12.87
N ASP A 123 -19.97 15.05 12.13
CA ASP A 123 -21.37 15.12 11.69
C ASP A 123 -21.73 14.02 10.68
N ALA A 124 -20.75 13.47 9.96
CA ALA A 124 -20.95 12.29 9.11
C ALA A 124 -21.36 11.05 9.93
N GLN A 125 -21.06 11.04 11.24
CA GLN A 125 -21.32 9.93 12.16
C GLN A 125 -22.58 10.15 13.01
N ALA A 126 -23.55 10.92 12.50
CA ALA A 126 -24.80 11.24 13.19
C ALA A 126 -25.65 10.01 13.60
N GLY A 127 -25.38 8.83 13.05
CA GLY A 127 -26.02 7.57 13.44
C GLY A 127 -25.42 6.90 14.69
N ARG A 128 -24.21 7.30 15.13
CA ARG A 128 -23.53 6.68 16.27
C ARG A 128 -24.06 7.19 17.61
N THR A 129 -23.72 6.47 18.69
CA THR A 129 -24.12 6.80 20.06
C THR A 129 -23.79 8.24 20.41
N ALA A 130 -24.78 9.00 20.88
CA ALA A 130 -24.57 10.36 21.37
C ALA A 130 -23.82 10.32 22.71
N CYS A 131 -22.95 11.30 22.94
CA CYS A 131 -22.14 11.37 24.16
C CYS A 131 -21.83 12.81 24.58
N THR A 132 -21.44 12.96 25.83
CA THR A 132 -20.91 14.16 26.48
C THR A 132 -19.56 13.89 27.16
N GLN A 133 -19.15 12.63 27.29
CA GLN A 133 -17.82 12.25 27.80
C GLN A 133 -17.41 10.87 27.31
N THR A 134 -16.10 10.62 27.20
CA THR A 134 -15.57 9.37 26.64
C THR A 134 -15.97 8.10 27.40
N SER A 135 -16.27 8.20 28.71
CA SER A 135 -16.73 7.04 29.49
C SER A 135 -18.11 6.50 29.06
N GLU A 136 -18.86 7.24 28.24
CA GLU A 136 -20.13 6.79 27.66
C GLU A 136 -19.94 5.97 26.37
N CYS A 137 -18.70 5.89 25.87
CA CYS A 137 -18.33 5.23 24.64
C CYS A 137 -17.77 3.83 24.86
N ASN A 138 -17.81 3.00 23.82
CA ASN A 138 -17.34 1.62 23.91
C ASN A 138 -15.81 1.56 23.86
N SER A 139 -15.19 1.38 25.02
CA SER A 139 -13.73 1.28 25.14
C SER A 139 -13.14 0.07 24.40
N SER A 140 -13.90 -1.03 24.25
CA SER A 140 -13.44 -2.22 23.53
C SER A 140 -13.34 -2.00 22.02
N LEU A 141 -13.98 -0.95 21.50
CA LEU A 141 -13.89 -0.53 20.10
C LEU A 141 -12.95 0.68 19.91
N GLY A 142 -12.19 1.07 20.94
CA GLY A 142 -11.30 2.22 20.88
C GLY A 142 -12.02 3.55 20.63
N GLU A 143 -13.28 3.68 21.07
CA GLU A 143 -14.10 4.86 20.83
C GLU A 143 -13.78 6.03 21.78
N SER A 144 -13.83 7.24 21.23
CA SER A 144 -13.76 8.49 22.01
C SER A 144 -15.02 9.33 21.79
N CYS A 145 -15.42 10.08 22.82
CA CYS A 145 -16.51 11.04 22.66
C CYS A 145 -16.03 12.26 21.87
N SER A 146 -16.51 12.37 20.63
CA SER A 146 -16.01 13.28 19.62
C SER A 146 -17.00 14.42 19.43
N MET A 147 -16.60 15.64 19.76
CA MET A 147 -17.45 16.84 19.69
C MET A 147 -16.86 17.85 18.72
N ARG A 148 -17.74 18.51 17.95
CA ARG A 148 -17.34 19.67 17.17
C ARG A 148 -16.91 20.80 18.09
N GLU A 149 -16.07 21.69 17.57
CA GLU A 149 -15.63 22.85 18.34
C GLU A 149 -16.84 23.70 18.81
N GLY A 150 -16.86 24.01 20.11
CA GLY A 150 -17.95 24.76 20.73
C GLY A 150 -19.21 23.95 21.05
N ALA A 151 -19.29 22.68 20.65
CA ALA A 151 -20.40 21.80 21.01
C ALA A 151 -20.22 21.24 22.43
N THR A 152 -21.34 20.96 23.11
CA THR A 152 -21.38 20.35 24.44
C THR A 152 -21.71 18.86 24.41
N SER A 153 -22.00 18.32 23.23
CA SER A 153 -22.27 16.91 22.99
C SER A 153 -21.77 16.52 21.60
N GLY A 154 -21.61 15.21 21.40
CA GLY A 154 -21.00 14.66 20.21
C GLY A 154 -21.39 13.22 19.98
N ARG A 155 -20.49 12.47 19.35
CA ARG A 155 -20.68 11.06 18.99
C ARG A 155 -19.52 10.23 19.48
N CYS A 156 -19.79 9.02 19.95
CA CYS A 156 -18.74 8.01 20.14
C CYS A 156 -18.23 7.61 18.76
N ILE A 157 -16.94 7.77 18.49
CA ILE A 157 -16.31 7.48 17.19
C ILE A 157 -15.01 6.70 17.46
N PRO A 158 -14.74 5.58 16.75
CA PRO A 158 -13.47 4.86 16.85
C PRO A 158 -12.32 5.76 16.44
N THR A 159 -11.24 5.75 17.22
CA THR A 159 -10.13 6.70 17.03
C THR A 159 -9.27 6.38 15.80
N TRP A 160 -9.31 5.15 15.28
CA TRP A 160 -8.62 4.75 14.06
C TRP A 160 -9.30 5.26 12.78
N TRP A 161 -10.58 5.66 12.84
CA TRP A 161 -11.27 6.19 11.66
C TRP A 161 -10.61 7.49 11.18
N GLY A 162 -10.26 7.53 9.90
CA GLY A 162 -9.73 8.71 9.22
C GLY A 162 -9.64 8.48 7.73
N ILE A 163 -8.75 9.22 7.09
CA ILE A 163 -8.55 9.26 5.64
C ILE A 163 -7.12 8.83 5.27
N CYS A 164 -6.61 7.77 5.91
CA CYS A 164 -5.32 7.15 5.54
C CYS A 164 -5.32 6.68 4.08
N HIS A 165 -6.46 6.18 3.58
CA HIS A 165 -6.68 5.83 2.17
C HIS A 165 -6.56 7.02 1.22
N ALA A 166 -6.67 8.25 1.73
CA ALA A 166 -6.52 9.49 0.97
C ALA A 166 -5.13 10.10 1.14
N TRP A 167 -4.52 9.93 2.32
CA TRP A 167 -3.17 10.42 2.58
C TRP A 167 -2.13 9.62 1.81
N ALA A 168 -2.19 8.29 1.86
CA ALA A 168 -1.25 7.41 1.16
C ALA A 168 -1.13 7.74 -0.35
N PRO A 169 -2.22 7.88 -1.13
CA PRO A 169 -2.11 8.25 -2.54
C PRO A 169 -1.66 9.70 -2.72
N ALA A 170 -2.07 10.65 -1.87
CA ALA A 170 -1.55 12.02 -1.94
C ALA A 170 -0.03 12.06 -1.73
N ALA A 171 0.48 11.23 -0.82
CA ALA A 171 1.91 11.10 -0.52
C ALA A 171 2.70 10.49 -1.68
N ILE A 172 2.10 9.57 -2.42
CA ILE A 172 2.71 8.90 -3.58
C ILE A 172 2.67 9.78 -4.84
N LEU A 173 1.50 10.36 -5.13
CA LEU A 173 1.23 11.05 -6.39
C LEU A 173 1.83 12.46 -6.45
N LEU A 174 2.06 13.09 -5.29
CA LEU A 174 2.54 14.46 -5.21
C LEU A 174 3.79 14.55 -4.33
N PRO A 175 4.89 15.17 -4.82
CA PRO A 175 6.01 15.52 -3.97
C PRO A 175 5.58 16.37 -2.77
N GLU A 176 6.31 16.25 -1.65
CA GLU A 176 5.96 16.97 -0.43
C GLU A 176 5.96 18.49 -0.60
N PRO A 177 4.96 19.22 -0.06
CA PRO A 177 4.98 20.69 -0.06
C PRO A 177 6.25 21.22 0.60
N LYS A 178 6.92 22.21 -0.01
CA LYS A 178 8.27 22.65 0.41
C LYS A 178 8.28 23.85 1.36
N LYS A 179 7.26 24.70 1.32
CA LYS A 179 7.20 25.93 2.14
C LYS A 179 5.77 26.36 2.46
N ALA A 180 5.61 27.14 3.52
CA ALA A 180 4.36 27.85 3.78
C ALA A 180 4.09 28.87 2.65
N VAL A 181 2.81 29.14 2.38
CA VAL A 181 2.37 30.09 1.35
C VAL A 181 1.33 31.05 1.91
N THR A 182 1.37 32.30 1.47
CA THR A 182 0.28 33.24 1.71
C THR A 182 -0.54 33.40 0.44
N TYR A 183 -1.84 33.16 0.52
CA TYR A 183 -2.77 33.32 -0.60
C TYR A 183 -3.99 34.12 -0.14
N ASN A 184 -4.30 35.21 -0.84
CA ASN A 184 -5.38 36.14 -0.49
C ASN A 184 -5.37 36.59 0.99
N GLY A 185 -4.18 36.87 1.53
CA GLY A 185 -4.00 37.33 2.91
C GLY A 185 -4.08 36.24 3.97
N VAL A 186 -4.22 34.96 3.59
CA VAL A 186 -4.24 33.81 4.50
C VAL A 186 -2.95 33.01 4.35
N GLU A 187 -2.26 32.77 5.47
CA GLU A 187 -1.08 31.90 5.51
C GLU A 187 -1.49 30.42 5.67
N PHE A 188 -1.06 29.60 4.72
CA PHE A 188 -1.11 28.14 4.75
C PHE A 188 0.28 27.60 5.06
N LYS A 189 0.43 26.97 6.22
CA LYS A 189 1.63 26.22 6.58
C LYS A 189 1.67 24.90 5.83
N ILE A 190 2.80 24.19 5.87
CA ILE A 190 2.96 22.93 5.12
C ILE A 190 1.92 21.91 5.57
N GLN A 191 1.65 21.82 6.87
CA GLN A 191 0.65 20.91 7.39
C GLN A 191 -0.79 21.27 6.97
N ASP A 192 -1.12 22.55 6.78
CA ASP A 192 -2.42 22.95 6.20
C ASP A 192 -2.56 22.45 4.76
N ILE A 193 -1.47 22.55 3.98
CA ILE A 193 -1.43 22.10 2.59
C ILE A 193 -1.57 20.58 2.53
N LYS A 194 -0.84 19.84 3.39
CA LYS A 194 -0.98 18.39 3.50
C LYS A 194 -2.42 17.98 3.87
N ALA A 195 -3.06 18.67 4.81
CA ALA A 195 -4.46 18.43 5.17
C ALA A 195 -5.39 18.55 3.96
N LEU A 196 -5.30 19.66 3.24
CA LEU A 196 -6.12 19.92 2.07
C LEU A 196 -5.83 18.93 0.93
N LEU A 197 -4.56 18.61 0.68
CA LEU A 197 -4.16 17.62 -0.32
C LEU A 197 -4.70 16.24 0.00
N THR A 198 -4.57 15.79 1.24
CA THR A 198 -5.11 14.52 1.70
C THR A 198 -6.62 14.48 1.44
N LEU A 199 -7.38 15.49 1.87
CA LEU A 199 -8.84 15.47 1.69
C LEU A 199 -9.25 15.42 0.21
N VAL A 200 -8.58 16.14 -0.69
CA VAL A 200 -8.91 16.10 -2.12
C VAL A 200 -8.47 14.82 -2.84
N HIS A 201 -7.74 13.92 -2.17
CA HIS A 201 -7.41 12.57 -2.65
C HIS A 201 -8.31 11.48 -2.06
N ASP A 202 -9.37 11.84 -1.32
CA ASP A 202 -10.35 10.90 -0.73
C ASP A 202 -11.00 9.97 -1.78
N ARG A 203 -11.01 10.40 -3.05
CA ARG A 203 -11.31 9.53 -4.19
C ARG A 203 -10.15 9.50 -5.16
N THR A 204 -9.56 8.33 -5.29
CA THR A 204 -8.43 8.06 -6.17
C THR A 204 -8.82 6.91 -7.11
N GLU A 205 -8.47 7.03 -8.38
CA GLU A 205 -8.52 5.91 -9.33
C GLU A 205 -7.40 4.94 -8.98
N THR A 206 -7.73 3.67 -8.78
CA THR A 206 -6.79 2.66 -8.28
C THR A 206 -6.83 1.40 -9.11
N LYS A 207 -5.72 0.66 -9.09
CA LYS A 207 -5.70 -0.77 -9.41
C LYS A 207 -5.51 -1.54 -8.12
N PHE A 208 -6.30 -2.58 -7.91
CA PHE A 208 -6.39 -3.28 -6.64
C PHE A 208 -6.08 -4.75 -6.83
N VAL A 209 -5.31 -5.32 -5.91
CA VAL A 209 -4.92 -6.74 -5.89
C VAL A 209 -5.22 -7.29 -4.50
N SER A 210 -5.75 -8.51 -4.49
CA SER A 210 -6.31 -9.21 -3.33
C SER A 210 -7.70 -8.69 -2.93
N LEU A 211 -8.26 -9.35 -1.91
CA LEU A 211 -9.53 -9.02 -1.27
C LEU A 211 -9.26 -8.49 0.14
N ARG A 212 -10.32 -7.98 0.78
CA ARG A 212 -10.29 -7.58 2.18
C ARG A 212 -10.75 -8.73 3.08
N CYS A 213 -10.06 -8.92 4.20
CA CYS A 213 -10.57 -9.73 5.30
C CYS A 213 -11.45 -8.87 6.23
N ASP A 214 -12.77 -8.96 6.06
CA ASP A 214 -13.74 -8.20 6.89
C ASP A 214 -13.99 -8.81 8.29
N ALA A 215 -13.28 -9.88 8.66
CA ALA A 215 -13.50 -10.63 9.89
C ALA A 215 -12.60 -10.16 11.04
N LEU A 216 -13.16 -10.08 12.25
CA LEU A 216 -12.42 -9.80 13.48
C LEU A 216 -11.81 -11.09 14.04
N ASP A 217 -10.50 -11.31 13.89
CA ASP A 217 -9.85 -12.49 14.50
C ASP A 217 -9.83 -12.42 16.04
N SER A 218 -10.04 -11.24 16.64
CA SER A 218 -10.20 -11.09 18.10
C SER A 218 -11.40 -11.87 18.66
N ALA A 219 -12.34 -12.28 17.81
CA ALA A 219 -13.47 -13.12 18.16
C ALA A 219 -13.26 -14.62 17.84
N ASN A 220 -12.07 -15.01 17.34
CA ASN A 220 -11.77 -16.37 16.88
C ASN A 220 -12.76 -16.89 15.82
N GLU A 221 -13.29 -15.99 14.98
CA GLU A 221 -14.34 -16.32 13.99
C GLU A 221 -13.77 -16.97 12.72
N ILE A 222 -12.51 -16.70 12.38
CA ILE A 222 -11.88 -17.21 11.15
C ILE A 222 -11.55 -18.70 11.31
N THR A 223 -12.04 -19.52 10.39
CA THR A 223 -11.69 -20.94 10.31
C THR A 223 -10.48 -21.14 9.42
N PHE A 224 -9.51 -21.91 9.91
CA PHE A 224 -8.28 -22.23 9.19
C PHE A 224 -8.26 -23.69 8.74
N ASP A 225 -7.59 -23.96 7.63
CA ASP A 225 -7.25 -25.32 7.24
C ASP A 225 -6.06 -25.86 8.05
N LYS A 226 -5.68 -27.12 7.79
CA LYS A 226 -4.57 -27.79 8.49
C LYS A 226 -3.19 -27.15 8.29
N TYR A 227 -3.05 -26.17 7.39
CA TYR A 227 -1.80 -25.44 7.13
C TYR A 227 -1.85 -24.01 7.65
N GLY A 228 -2.94 -23.61 8.31
CA GLY A 228 -3.11 -22.26 8.85
C GLY A 228 -3.61 -21.25 7.83
N ARG A 229 -4.26 -21.70 6.74
CA ARG A 229 -4.84 -20.81 5.71
C ARG A 229 -6.34 -20.62 5.98
N PRO A 230 -6.88 -19.39 5.91
CA PRO A 230 -8.33 -19.17 6.03
C PRO A 230 -9.12 -19.98 5.01
N ASN A 231 -10.24 -20.56 5.44
CA ASN A 231 -11.04 -21.48 4.64
C ASN A 231 -12.56 -21.27 4.82
N GLY A 232 -13.34 -21.99 4.02
CA GLY A 232 -14.80 -21.98 4.12
C GLY A 232 -15.39 -20.61 3.80
N ALA A 233 -16.27 -20.12 4.69
CA ALA A 233 -16.91 -18.81 4.56
C ALA A 233 -15.93 -17.63 4.64
N PHE A 234 -14.70 -17.87 5.12
CA PHE A 234 -13.63 -16.88 5.24
C PHE A 234 -12.54 -17.07 4.18
N GLY A 235 -12.84 -17.77 3.08
CA GLY A 235 -11.90 -17.90 1.95
C GLY A 235 -11.53 -16.59 1.27
N SER A 236 -12.26 -15.48 1.51
CA SER A 236 -11.85 -14.13 1.11
C SER A 236 -10.74 -13.56 1.98
N CYS A 237 -10.59 -14.03 3.22
CA CYS A 237 -9.40 -13.84 4.06
C CYS A 237 -8.25 -14.77 3.62
N LYS A 238 -8.35 -15.39 2.45
CA LYS A 238 -7.19 -15.99 1.82
C LYS A 238 -6.61 -14.85 1.00
N ASP A 239 -5.67 -14.15 1.61
CA ASP A 239 -5.27 -12.79 1.24
C ASP A 239 -4.23 -12.79 0.10
N THR A 240 -3.42 -11.73 0.03
CA THR A 240 -2.39 -11.52 -1.00
C THR A 240 -1.41 -12.71 -1.06
N ASN A 241 -1.30 -13.36 -2.22
CA ASN A 241 -0.30 -14.41 -2.45
C ASN A 241 1.12 -13.84 -2.32
N PRO A 242 2.06 -14.48 -1.61
CA PRO A 242 3.40 -13.94 -1.44
C PRO A 242 4.21 -13.86 -2.75
N GLY A 243 3.94 -14.74 -3.71
CA GLY A 243 4.48 -14.62 -5.07
C GLY A 243 3.97 -13.37 -5.76
N THR A 244 2.70 -13.03 -5.57
CA THR A 244 2.11 -11.77 -6.07
C THR A 244 2.77 -10.55 -5.44
N PHE A 245 2.83 -10.54 -4.11
CA PHE A 245 3.49 -9.48 -3.36
C PHE A 245 4.95 -9.30 -3.81
N HIS A 246 5.70 -10.40 -3.94
CA HIS A 246 7.09 -10.37 -4.40
C HIS A 246 7.24 -9.76 -5.79
N VAL A 247 6.44 -10.20 -6.76
CA VAL A 247 6.47 -9.67 -8.13
C VAL A 247 6.16 -8.17 -8.15
N LEU A 248 5.13 -7.73 -7.41
CA LEU A 248 4.74 -6.32 -7.38
C LEU A 248 5.81 -5.45 -6.71
N MET A 249 6.33 -5.86 -5.55
CA MET A 249 7.40 -5.16 -4.84
C MET A 249 8.64 -5.00 -5.72
N THR A 250 9.11 -6.09 -6.33
CA THR A 250 10.35 -6.09 -7.12
C THR A 250 10.22 -5.35 -8.44
N ASN A 251 9.06 -5.37 -9.10
CA ASN A 251 8.84 -4.58 -10.31
C ASN A 251 8.66 -3.09 -10.01
N TYR A 252 7.77 -2.73 -9.09
CA TYR A 252 7.44 -1.33 -8.84
C TYR A 252 8.56 -0.62 -8.06
N LEU A 253 8.95 -1.11 -6.89
CA LEU A 253 10.01 -0.46 -6.10
C LEU A 253 11.42 -0.80 -6.62
N GLY A 254 11.62 -2.01 -7.15
CA GLY A 254 12.93 -2.46 -7.62
C GLY A 254 13.30 -1.95 -9.00
N LYS A 255 12.46 -2.20 -10.02
CA LYS A 255 12.75 -1.83 -11.41
C LYS A 255 12.30 -0.41 -11.77
N GLN A 256 11.15 0.03 -11.25
CA GLN A 256 10.55 1.31 -11.65
C GLN A 256 10.81 2.45 -10.65
N GLY A 257 11.19 2.12 -9.41
CA GLY A 257 11.29 3.09 -8.32
C GLY A 257 9.95 3.79 -8.03
N ALA A 258 8.83 3.10 -8.25
CA ALA A 258 7.47 3.57 -8.03
C ALA A 258 6.88 2.99 -6.73
N SER A 259 6.26 3.85 -5.93
CA SER A 259 5.55 3.45 -4.71
C SER A 259 4.11 3.04 -5.03
N PHE A 260 3.57 2.17 -4.19
CA PHE A 260 2.14 1.83 -4.12
C PHE A 260 1.72 1.69 -2.64
N VAL A 261 0.46 1.37 -2.39
CA VAL A 261 -0.11 1.29 -1.05
C VAL A 261 -0.37 -0.17 -0.68
N TYR A 262 -0.22 -0.48 0.60
CA TYR A 262 -0.65 -1.75 1.16
C TYR A 262 -1.43 -1.53 2.46
N ASP A 263 -2.32 -2.48 2.76
CA ASP A 263 -2.89 -2.62 4.08
C ASP A 263 -1.97 -3.48 4.93
N ARG A 264 -1.54 -2.94 6.07
CA ARG A 264 -0.55 -3.57 6.93
C ARG A 264 -1.18 -4.57 7.90
N THR A 265 -2.43 -4.32 8.30
CA THR A 265 -3.08 -5.06 9.38
C THR A 265 -3.97 -6.15 8.80
N TRP A 266 -3.84 -7.33 9.40
CA TRP A 266 -4.71 -8.47 9.11
C TRP A 266 -5.82 -8.52 10.18
N ASP A 267 -6.64 -7.48 10.22
CA ASP A 267 -7.80 -7.36 11.09
C ASP A 267 -8.88 -6.44 10.48
N SER A 268 -9.91 -6.11 11.25
CA SER A 268 -11.01 -5.26 10.74
C SER A 268 -10.61 -3.80 10.47
N GLU A 269 -9.54 -3.32 11.12
CA GLU A 269 -9.01 -1.97 10.91
C GLU A 269 -8.18 -1.96 9.63
N VAL A 270 -8.47 -0.97 8.78
CA VAL A 270 -7.76 -0.82 7.50
C VAL A 270 -6.76 0.30 7.63
N TRP A 271 -5.48 -0.03 7.52
CA TRP A 271 -4.37 0.92 7.66
C TRP A 271 -3.56 1.00 6.36
N ASN A 272 -3.96 1.96 5.52
CA ASN A 272 -3.31 2.24 4.24
C ASN A 272 -1.99 2.99 4.44
N GLN A 273 -0.88 2.35 4.10
CA GLN A 273 0.45 2.94 4.22
C GLN A 273 1.16 2.98 2.86
N PRO A 274 1.81 4.09 2.49
CA PRO A 274 2.57 4.14 1.25
C PRO A 274 3.94 3.47 1.44
N LEU A 275 4.26 2.55 0.52
CA LEU A 275 5.50 1.77 0.57
C LEU A 275 6.71 2.60 0.17
N ARG A 276 7.78 2.52 0.96
CA ARG A 276 9.02 3.26 0.72
C ARG A 276 10.04 2.43 -0.05
N GLY A 277 10.20 1.15 0.30
CA GLY A 277 11.25 0.31 -0.25
C GLY A 277 11.24 -1.11 0.31
N TYR A 278 12.16 -1.94 -0.17
CA TYR A 278 12.34 -3.29 0.35
C TYR A 278 13.78 -3.78 0.20
N ARG A 279 14.11 -4.81 0.98
CA ARG A 279 15.34 -5.57 0.91
C ARG A 279 15.02 -7.05 1.07
N ILE A 280 15.40 -7.86 0.08
CA ILE A 280 15.46 -9.32 0.22
C ILE A 280 16.79 -9.63 0.92
N THR A 281 16.70 -9.94 2.22
CA THR A 281 17.87 -10.18 3.07
C THR A 281 18.37 -11.62 2.98
N ALA A 282 17.51 -12.56 2.59
CA ALA A 282 17.87 -13.92 2.23
C ALA A 282 16.91 -14.48 1.16
N GLN A 283 17.46 -15.29 0.26
CA GLN A 283 16.74 -16.00 -0.80
C GLN A 283 17.52 -17.26 -1.12
N ASP A 284 17.22 -18.32 -0.37
CA ASP A 284 17.96 -19.57 -0.42
C ASP A 284 17.12 -20.64 -1.11
N GLU A 285 17.73 -21.38 -2.04
CA GLU A 285 17.05 -22.53 -2.66
C GLU A 285 16.73 -23.57 -1.57
N ILE A 286 15.49 -24.05 -1.54
CA ILE A 286 15.00 -24.97 -0.52
C ILE A 286 14.46 -26.24 -1.17
N SER A 287 14.71 -27.39 -0.53
CA SER A 287 14.16 -28.66 -1.01
C SER A 287 12.63 -28.68 -0.87
N ALA A 288 11.94 -29.43 -1.73
CA ALA A 288 10.49 -29.61 -1.62
C ALA A 288 10.06 -30.16 -0.25
N VAL A 289 10.84 -31.07 0.33
CA VAL A 289 10.61 -31.62 1.67
C VAL A 289 10.69 -30.54 2.75
N ASP A 290 11.69 -29.68 2.69
CA ASP A 290 11.88 -28.66 3.73
C ASP A 290 10.92 -27.49 3.56
N ALA A 291 10.54 -27.14 2.32
CA ALA A 291 9.45 -26.20 2.06
C ALA A 291 8.12 -26.71 2.60
N ASN A 292 7.79 -27.98 2.31
CA ASN A 292 6.61 -28.66 2.88
C ASN A 292 6.60 -28.55 4.41
N LYS A 293 7.73 -28.86 5.09
CA LYS A 293 7.85 -28.71 6.55
C LYS A 293 7.65 -27.26 7.01
N ALA A 294 8.25 -26.29 6.32
CA ALA A 294 8.14 -24.87 6.67
C ALA A 294 6.70 -24.35 6.58
N ILE A 295 5.91 -24.88 5.63
CA ILE A 295 4.49 -24.56 5.48
C ILE A 295 3.61 -25.37 6.45
N GLY A 296 4.16 -26.37 7.15
CA GLY A 296 3.43 -27.17 8.14
C GLY A 296 2.84 -28.46 7.59
N VAL A 297 3.32 -28.95 6.45
CA VAL A 297 3.02 -30.31 5.99
C VAL A 297 3.61 -31.31 6.97
N THR A 298 2.72 -32.09 7.56
CA THR A 298 3.07 -33.12 8.53
C THR A 298 3.46 -34.42 7.83
N VAL A 299 4.07 -35.33 8.59
CA VAL A 299 4.42 -36.66 8.08
C VAL A 299 3.16 -37.44 7.66
N GLU A 300 3.22 -38.06 6.48
CA GLU A 300 2.22 -39.03 6.05
C GLU A 300 2.65 -40.44 6.47
N GLY A 301 1.71 -41.21 7.02
CA GLY A 301 1.99 -42.50 7.66
C GLY A 301 2.61 -42.35 9.05
N GLY A 302 3.24 -43.42 9.54
CA GLY A 302 3.79 -43.47 10.91
C GLY A 302 2.75 -43.79 11.99
N THR A 303 3.21 -43.88 13.23
CA THR A 303 2.37 -44.18 14.40
C THR A 303 2.05 -42.88 15.11
N SER A 304 0.76 -42.56 15.24
CA SER A 304 0.29 -41.35 15.94
C SER A 304 -0.29 -41.68 17.30
N VAL A 305 0.00 -40.82 18.28
CA VAL A 305 -0.62 -40.83 19.61
C VAL A 305 -1.13 -39.43 19.91
N ASP A 306 -2.41 -39.34 20.24
CA ASP A 306 -3.07 -38.08 20.56
C ASP A 306 -3.24 -37.96 22.09
N ARG A 307 -3.08 -36.75 22.62
CA ARG A 307 -3.44 -36.40 23.99
C ARG A 307 -4.13 -35.05 24.04
N THR A 308 -5.24 -35.00 24.78
CA THR A 308 -5.97 -33.77 25.03
C THR A 308 -5.72 -33.27 26.45
N GLY A 309 -5.86 -31.97 26.67
CA GLY A 309 -5.69 -31.35 27.98
C GLY A 309 -6.14 -29.91 28.03
N THR A 310 -5.96 -29.31 29.21
CA THR A 310 -6.19 -27.88 29.45
C THR A 310 -4.96 -27.28 30.14
N ALA A 311 -4.73 -25.99 29.91
CA ALA A 311 -3.70 -25.22 30.59
C ALA A 311 -4.34 -23.93 31.12
N ALA A 312 -4.20 -23.67 32.42
CA ALA A 312 -4.60 -22.38 32.99
C ALA A 312 -3.53 -21.31 32.68
N ALA A 313 -3.90 -20.03 32.75
CA ALA A 313 -2.95 -18.94 32.58
C ALA A 313 -1.80 -19.05 33.61
N GLY A 314 -0.55 -19.02 33.13
CA GLY A 314 0.67 -19.22 33.89
C GLY A 314 0.95 -20.66 34.34
N ALA A 315 0.14 -21.63 33.94
CA ALA A 315 0.29 -23.02 34.37
C ALA A 315 1.03 -23.88 33.33
N TRP A 316 1.89 -24.75 33.84
CA TRP A 316 2.64 -25.72 33.05
C TRP A 316 2.04 -27.12 33.18
N THR A 317 1.71 -27.74 32.05
CA THR A 317 1.16 -29.10 31.97
C THR A 317 2.13 -30.02 31.24
N GLN A 318 2.68 -31.02 31.93
CA GLN A 318 3.50 -32.06 31.30
C GLN A 318 2.59 -33.20 30.80
N LEU A 319 2.79 -33.63 29.54
CA LEU A 319 2.02 -34.71 28.93
C LEU A 319 2.71 -36.09 29.05
N GLY A 320 3.93 -36.10 29.56
CA GLY A 320 4.76 -37.28 29.74
C GLY A 320 5.43 -37.75 28.45
N ALA A 321 5.91 -38.98 28.47
CA ALA A 321 6.68 -39.57 27.38
C ALA A 321 5.79 -40.15 26.27
N PHE A 322 6.23 -39.95 25.03
CA PHE A 322 5.71 -40.55 23.82
C PHE A 322 6.80 -41.44 23.21
N PRO A 323 6.48 -42.69 22.82
CA PRO A 323 7.46 -43.57 22.20
C PRO A 323 7.84 -43.06 20.81
N VAL A 324 9.14 -43.04 20.51
CA VAL A 324 9.68 -42.65 19.20
C VAL A 324 10.73 -43.65 18.75
N THR A 325 10.92 -43.76 17.44
CA THR A 325 11.96 -44.62 16.86
C THR A 325 13.14 -43.76 16.40
N ALA A 326 14.34 -44.04 16.93
CA ALA A 326 15.57 -43.37 16.52
C ALA A 326 15.76 -43.35 14.99
N GLY A 327 16.18 -42.21 14.45
CA GLY A 327 16.38 -42.01 13.01
C GLY A 327 15.12 -41.80 12.18
N THR A 328 13.92 -41.83 12.78
CA THR A 328 12.67 -41.55 12.07
C THR A 328 12.26 -40.08 12.17
N ASN A 329 11.32 -39.64 11.33
CA ASN A 329 10.71 -38.33 11.47
C ASN A 329 9.80 -38.29 12.70
N LEU A 330 9.70 -37.12 13.32
CA LEU A 330 8.78 -36.81 14.41
C LEU A 330 8.00 -35.55 14.01
N SER A 331 6.68 -35.64 14.02
CA SER A 331 5.77 -34.51 13.91
C SER A 331 4.99 -34.38 15.21
N VAL A 332 5.05 -33.22 15.87
CA VAL A 332 4.20 -32.89 17.01
C VAL A 332 3.34 -31.71 16.61
N VAL A 333 2.02 -31.87 16.65
CA VAL A 333 1.07 -30.82 16.27
C VAL A 333 0.15 -30.54 17.44
N MET A 334 0.01 -29.27 17.79
CA MET A 334 -0.98 -28.78 18.74
C MET A 334 -2.11 -28.10 17.98
N SER A 335 -3.34 -28.34 18.44
CA SER A 335 -4.55 -27.60 18.06
C SER A 335 -5.38 -27.34 19.30
N GLY A 336 -6.28 -26.35 19.28
CA GLY A 336 -7.07 -26.05 20.48
C GLY A 336 -7.67 -24.64 20.48
N THR A 337 -7.81 -24.08 21.69
CA THR A 337 -8.30 -22.71 21.94
C THR A 337 -7.42 -22.01 22.97
N GLY A 338 -7.47 -20.67 23.02
CA GLY A 338 -6.63 -19.87 23.90
C GLY A 338 -5.19 -19.75 23.38
N ASP A 339 -4.23 -19.50 24.28
CA ASP A 339 -2.81 -19.31 23.96
C ASP A 339 -1.92 -20.30 24.75
N PRO A 340 -1.98 -21.61 24.42
CA PRO A 340 -1.03 -22.59 24.91
C PRO A 340 0.24 -22.61 24.05
N ASP A 341 1.42 -22.65 24.69
CA ASP A 341 2.72 -22.86 24.03
C ASP A 341 3.22 -24.29 24.24
N MET A 342 3.64 -24.94 23.17
CA MET A 342 4.18 -26.30 23.14
C MET A 342 5.70 -26.30 23.23
N PHE A 343 6.21 -27.20 24.07
CA PHE A 343 7.63 -27.49 24.18
C PHE A 343 7.85 -28.98 23.97
N VAL A 344 8.84 -29.32 23.14
CA VAL A 344 9.16 -30.71 22.79
C VAL A 344 10.62 -30.99 23.14
N LYS A 345 10.88 -32.12 23.79
CA LYS A 345 12.24 -32.53 24.16
C LYS A 345 12.44 -34.05 24.16
N PHE A 346 13.53 -34.54 23.58
CA PHE A 346 13.92 -35.95 23.61
C PHE A 346 14.54 -36.33 24.95
N GLY A 347 14.16 -37.51 25.46
CA GLY A 347 14.79 -38.14 26.63
C GLY A 347 14.50 -37.53 28.00
N ALA A 348 13.93 -36.33 28.10
CA ALA A 348 13.52 -35.70 29.35
C ALA A 348 12.37 -34.72 29.15
N GLU A 349 11.64 -34.39 30.23
CA GLU A 349 10.59 -33.37 30.21
C GLU A 349 11.16 -31.99 29.80
N PRO A 350 10.46 -31.25 28.91
CA PRO A 350 10.88 -29.92 28.52
C PRO A 350 10.62 -28.90 29.63
N SER A 351 11.37 -27.80 29.59
CA SER A 351 11.17 -26.59 30.41
C SER A 351 11.28 -25.33 29.55
N ALA A 352 10.93 -24.17 30.10
CA ALA A 352 11.05 -22.88 29.42
C ALA A 352 12.48 -22.53 28.94
N THR A 353 13.51 -23.21 29.46
CA THR A 353 14.92 -23.00 29.08
C THR A 353 15.61 -24.23 28.51
N ALA A 354 14.92 -25.37 28.47
CA ALA A 354 15.45 -26.63 27.95
C ALA A 354 14.40 -27.34 27.10
N TYR A 355 14.53 -27.21 25.79
CA TYR A 355 13.66 -27.80 24.78
C TYR A 355 14.47 -28.06 23.51
N ASP A 356 14.01 -29.00 22.69
CA ASP A 356 14.58 -29.27 21.38
C ASP A 356 13.75 -28.63 20.26
N CYS A 357 12.46 -28.38 20.51
CA CYS A 357 11.62 -27.53 19.69
C CYS A 357 10.59 -26.77 20.54
N ARG A 358 10.41 -25.51 20.19
CA ARG A 358 9.36 -24.62 20.68
C ARG A 358 8.94 -23.72 19.50
N PRO A 359 7.74 -23.86 18.95
CA PRO A 359 7.22 -22.96 17.93
C PRO A 359 6.98 -21.59 18.59
N TYR A 360 7.45 -20.49 17.98
CA TYR A 360 7.23 -19.13 18.50
C TYR A 360 5.94 -18.53 17.89
N GLU A 361 4.87 -19.32 17.89
CA GLU A 361 3.61 -18.94 17.27
C GLU A 361 2.65 -18.39 18.32
N THR A 362 1.75 -17.49 17.92
CA THR A 362 0.67 -17.02 18.81
C THR A 362 -0.58 -17.87 18.61
N GLY A 363 -1.19 -18.30 19.73
CA GLY A 363 -2.39 -19.12 19.75
C GLY A 363 -2.12 -20.64 19.76
N PRO A 364 -3.17 -21.47 19.64
CA PRO A 364 -3.10 -22.88 20.00
C PRO A 364 -2.63 -23.81 18.88
N ALA A 365 -2.38 -23.25 17.68
CA ALA A 365 -2.00 -23.99 16.49
C ALA A 365 -0.49 -23.94 16.30
N GLU A 366 0.19 -24.97 16.79
CA GLU A 366 1.65 -25.03 16.78
C GLU A 366 2.14 -26.36 16.20
N SER A 367 3.34 -26.37 15.60
CA SER A 367 3.92 -27.61 15.08
C SER A 367 5.44 -27.69 15.22
N CYS A 368 5.93 -28.87 15.56
CA CYS A 368 7.35 -29.23 15.62
C CYS A 368 7.63 -30.41 14.70
N ASN A 369 8.46 -30.20 13.69
CA ASN A 369 8.93 -31.25 12.79
C ASN A 369 10.42 -31.51 13.05
N LEU A 370 10.75 -32.65 13.65
CA LEU A 370 12.09 -33.02 14.09
C LEU A 370 12.52 -34.37 13.49
N THR A 371 13.83 -34.63 13.48
CA THR A 371 14.36 -35.98 13.28
C THR A 371 14.73 -36.57 14.64
N VAL A 372 14.23 -37.77 14.94
CA VAL A 372 14.50 -38.43 16.22
C VAL A 372 15.99 -38.76 16.31
N PRO A 373 16.74 -38.23 17.30
CA PRO A 373 18.18 -38.46 17.42
C PRO A 373 18.53 -39.95 17.57
N ALA A 374 19.74 -40.32 17.17
CA ALA A 374 20.26 -41.66 17.39
C ALA A 374 20.19 -42.02 18.88
N GLY A 375 19.62 -43.20 19.19
CA GLY A 375 19.48 -43.69 20.57
C GLY A 375 18.28 -43.15 21.36
N ALA A 376 17.54 -42.16 20.84
CA ALA A 376 16.33 -41.69 21.50
C ALA A 376 15.16 -42.67 21.27
N THR A 377 14.51 -43.09 22.36
CA THR A 377 13.32 -43.96 22.36
C THR A 377 12.06 -43.25 22.84
N GLN A 378 12.21 -42.05 23.39
CA GLN A 378 11.13 -41.25 23.94
C GLN A 378 11.31 -39.76 23.63
N VAL A 379 10.18 -39.09 23.38
CA VAL A 379 10.06 -37.64 23.37
C VAL A 379 9.02 -37.21 24.40
N PHE A 380 9.21 -36.06 25.02
CA PHE A 380 8.33 -35.48 26.02
C PHE A 380 7.76 -34.18 25.47
N VAL A 381 6.48 -33.95 25.76
CA VAL A 381 5.78 -32.73 25.37
C VAL A 381 5.24 -32.04 26.61
N GLY A 382 5.53 -30.75 26.75
CA GLY A 382 4.99 -29.87 27.78
C GLY A 382 4.20 -28.76 27.13
N VAL A 383 3.16 -28.28 27.82
CA VAL A 383 2.33 -27.17 27.38
C VAL A 383 2.28 -26.10 28.46
N ASN A 384 2.56 -24.85 28.10
CA ASN A 384 2.47 -23.69 28.99
C ASN A 384 1.31 -22.80 28.58
N GLY A 385 0.32 -22.58 29.45
CA GLY A 385 -0.79 -21.69 29.12
C GLY A 385 -0.45 -20.23 29.40
N TYR A 386 -0.35 -19.36 28.40
CA TYR A 386 -0.28 -17.91 28.61
C TYR A 386 -1.65 -17.34 28.97
N SER A 387 -2.70 -17.88 28.35
CA SER A 387 -4.10 -17.70 28.75
C SER A 387 -4.74 -19.06 29.07
N ALA A 388 -5.96 -19.04 29.62
CA ALA A 388 -6.71 -20.28 29.82
C ALA A 388 -6.99 -20.92 28.44
N ALA A 389 -6.51 -22.15 28.26
CA ALA A 389 -6.46 -22.82 26.98
C ALA A 389 -6.92 -24.27 27.07
N THR A 390 -7.45 -24.77 25.96
CA THR A 390 -7.66 -26.21 25.72
C THR A 390 -6.78 -26.64 24.56
N PHE A 391 -6.27 -27.87 24.59
CA PHE A 391 -5.39 -28.34 23.53
C PHE A 391 -5.56 -29.83 23.23
N THR A 392 -5.21 -30.20 22.00
CA THR A 392 -5.00 -31.55 21.51
C THR A 392 -3.61 -31.61 20.87
N ILE A 393 -2.73 -32.41 21.46
CA ILE A 393 -1.40 -32.73 20.94
C ILE A 393 -1.47 -34.05 20.19
N LYS A 394 -1.04 -34.05 18.93
CA LYS A 394 -0.82 -35.24 18.12
C LYS A 394 0.67 -35.44 17.89
N VAL A 395 1.23 -36.52 18.45
CA VAL A 395 2.61 -36.94 18.23
C VAL A 395 2.65 -38.07 17.23
N THR A 396 3.22 -37.84 16.05
CA THR A 396 3.44 -38.85 15.02
C THR A 396 4.91 -39.18 14.90
N SER A 397 5.28 -40.43 15.21
CA SER A 397 6.63 -40.96 15.01
C SER A 397 6.66 -41.87 13.78
N GLY A 398 7.68 -41.71 12.93
CA GLY A 398 7.75 -42.38 11.64
C GLY A 398 7.06 -41.59 10.54
N GLY A 399 6.75 -42.28 9.45
CA GLY A 399 6.21 -41.64 8.26
C GLY A 399 7.23 -40.75 7.54
N THR A 400 6.79 -40.20 6.42
CA THR A 400 7.62 -39.33 5.59
C THR A 400 6.83 -38.10 5.21
N VAL A 401 7.45 -36.92 5.31
CA VAL A 401 6.93 -35.74 4.63
C VAL A 401 6.99 -36.02 3.12
N PRO A 402 5.95 -35.66 2.34
CA PRO A 402 5.98 -35.81 0.89
C PRO A 402 7.27 -35.23 0.29
N THR A 403 7.91 -36.03 -0.57
CA THR A 403 9.14 -35.64 -1.28
C THR A 403 8.87 -34.66 -2.41
N ALA A 404 7.68 -34.72 -2.98
CA ALA A 404 7.17 -33.72 -3.91
C ALA A 404 6.55 -32.55 -3.14
N TYR A 405 6.69 -31.34 -3.70
CA TYR A 405 6.03 -30.16 -3.18
C TYR A 405 4.52 -30.26 -3.42
N VAL A 406 3.70 -30.01 -2.39
CA VAL A 406 2.27 -30.37 -2.41
C VAL A 406 1.32 -29.22 -2.73
N PHE A 407 1.84 -27.99 -2.87
CA PHE A 407 1.03 -26.77 -3.00
C PHE A 407 0.98 -26.21 -4.44
N ASN A 408 1.93 -26.61 -5.28
CA ASN A 408 1.94 -26.25 -6.69
C ASN A 408 2.74 -27.27 -7.50
N ALA A 409 2.06 -28.10 -8.29
CA ALA A 409 2.69 -29.16 -9.08
C ALA A 409 3.59 -28.63 -10.21
N ASN A 410 3.40 -27.36 -10.61
CA ASN A 410 4.21 -26.70 -11.64
C ASN A 410 5.50 -26.06 -11.07
N ALA A 411 5.66 -26.02 -9.75
CA ALA A 411 6.86 -25.50 -9.12
C ALA A 411 8.04 -26.47 -9.35
N ALA A 412 9.00 -26.04 -10.16
CA ALA A 412 10.23 -26.77 -10.45
C ALA A 412 11.35 -26.42 -9.47
N LYS A 413 11.36 -25.20 -8.94
CA LYS A 413 12.29 -24.73 -7.89
C LYS A 413 11.55 -23.93 -6.83
N LEU A 414 12.10 -23.95 -5.62
CA LEU A 414 11.56 -23.24 -4.47
C LEU A 414 12.65 -22.41 -3.83
N TYR A 415 12.32 -21.19 -3.41
CA TYR A 415 13.20 -20.37 -2.60
C TYR A 415 12.53 -20.02 -1.28
N LYS A 416 13.25 -20.16 -0.16
CA LYS A 416 12.84 -19.53 1.09
C LYS A 416 13.32 -18.08 1.08
N VAL A 417 12.40 -17.14 1.22
CA VAL A 417 12.67 -15.70 1.11
C VAL A 417 12.41 -15.03 2.45
N HIS A 418 13.33 -14.12 2.82
CA HIS A 418 13.19 -13.17 3.90
C HIS A 418 13.20 -11.76 3.30
N MET A 419 12.10 -11.03 3.40
CA MET A 419 11.95 -9.68 2.84
C MET A 419 11.62 -8.67 3.94
N ASP A 420 12.49 -7.67 4.08
CA ASP A 420 12.21 -6.47 4.87
C ASP A 420 11.51 -5.44 3.97
N VAL A 421 10.39 -4.89 4.42
CA VAL A 421 9.58 -3.91 3.68
C VAL A 421 9.50 -2.62 4.49
N ASP A 422 10.00 -1.54 3.92
CA ASP A 422 9.94 -0.21 4.50
C ASP A 422 8.67 0.51 4.03
N TYR A 423 7.95 1.14 4.95
CA TYR A 423 6.80 1.99 4.66
C TYR A 423 6.85 3.27 5.48
N ILE A 424 6.10 4.27 5.04
CA ILE A 424 5.97 5.53 5.77
C ILE A 424 4.75 5.43 6.69
N ALA A 425 4.95 5.67 7.98
CA ALA A 425 3.88 5.78 8.97
C ALA A 425 3.44 7.24 9.17
N GLU A 426 2.36 7.42 9.91
CA GLU A 426 1.82 8.73 10.23
C GLU A 426 2.78 9.58 11.07
N SER A 427 2.81 10.87 10.77
CA SER A 427 3.43 11.88 11.63
C SER A 427 2.39 12.48 12.58
N PRO A 428 2.77 13.00 13.78
CA PRO A 428 1.84 13.69 14.66
C PRO A 428 1.08 14.81 13.95
N THR A 429 -0.24 14.89 14.14
CA THR A 429 -1.08 15.91 13.48
C THR A 429 -0.60 17.35 13.77
N SER A 430 -0.02 17.59 14.94
CA SER A 430 0.51 18.91 15.36
C SER A 430 1.85 19.30 14.75
N LEU A 431 2.52 18.39 14.03
CA LEU A 431 3.83 18.65 13.45
C LEU A 431 3.71 19.38 12.11
N ASP A 432 4.37 20.54 11.99
CA ASP A 432 4.50 21.26 10.74
C ASP A 432 5.85 21.00 10.06
N GLY A 433 5.92 21.24 8.76
CA GLY A 433 7.17 21.27 8.02
C GLY A 433 7.26 20.25 6.88
N ASN A 434 8.27 20.44 6.04
CA ASN A 434 8.71 19.47 5.05
C ASN A 434 9.56 18.42 5.78
N LEU A 435 9.07 17.19 5.84
CA LEU A 435 9.64 16.09 6.60
C LEU A 435 10.59 15.23 5.77
N GLY A 436 10.81 15.55 4.49
CA GLY A 436 11.67 14.77 3.60
C GLY A 436 13.07 14.53 4.13
N SER A 437 13.70 15.52 4.79
CA SER A 437 15.03 15.37 5.39
C SER A 437 15.05 14.48 6.65
N THR A 438 13.91 14.31 7.30
CA THR A 438 13.71 13.53 8.53
C THR A 438 12.85 12.29 8.30
N ILE A 439 12.57 11.92 7.04
CA ILE A 439 11.58 10.91 6.68
C ILE A 439 11.88 9.52 7.29
N ASN A 440 13.15 9.25 7.56
CA ASN A 440 13.59 8.03 8.27
C ASN A 440 12.97 7.88 9.66
N GLN A 441 12.61 8.97 10.35
CA GLN A 441 11.96 8.92 11.67
C GLN A 441 10.53 8.38 11.59
N TYR A 442 9.92 8.46 10.41
CA TYR A 442 8.58 7.98 10.12
C TYR A 442 8.61 6.75 9.21
N THR A 443 9.78 6.17 8.98
CA THR A 443 9.89 4.94 8.21
C THR A 443 9.96 3.78 9.18
N HIS A 444 8.99 2.89 9.03
CA HIS A 444 8.92 1.64 9.77
C HIS A 444 9.18 0.48 8.83
N MET A 445 9.40 -0.70 9.40
CA MET A 445 9.77 -1.89 8.68
C MET A 445 8.94 -3.06 9.16
N ASP A 446 8.32 -3.77 8.22
CA ASP A 446 7.74 -5.09 8.43
C ASP A 446 8.62 -6.14 7.79
N ARG A 447 8.58 -7.37 8.33
CA ARG A 447 9.35 -8.50 7.82
C ARG A 447 8.40 -9.61 7.40
N TYR A 448 8.63 -10.12 6.20
CA TYR A 448 7.84 -11.21 5.64
C TYR A 448 8.70 -12.40 5.22
N ASP A 449 8.23 -13.59 5.62
CA ASP A 449 8.86 -14.88 5.35
C ASP A 449 7.91 -15.75 4.51
N TYR A 450 8.43 -16.28 3.41
CA TYR A 450 7.61 -17.10 2.49
C TYR A 450 8.46 -18.05 1.65
N ILE A 451 7.79 -19.08 1.12
CA ILE A 451 8.29 -19.92 0.04
C ILE A 451 7.85 -19.29 -1.28
N LEU A 452 8.79 -19.05 -2.19
CA LEU A 452 8.55 -18.56 -3.53
C LEU A 452 8.61 -19.73 -4.53
N GLU A 453 7.60 -19.85 -5.38
CA GLU A 453 7.44 -20.95 -6.33
C GLU A 453 7.89 -20.54 -7.72
N ILE A 454 8.82 -21.29 -8.30
CA ILE A 454 9.43 -21.00 -9.59
C ILE A 454 9.20 -22.15 -10.57
N ASP A 455 8.73 -21.86 -11.77
CA ASP A 455 8.52 -22.85 -12.82
C ASP A 455 9.83 -23.31 -13.48
N ALA A 456 9.72 -24.25 -14.43
CA ALA A 456 10.87 -24.76 -15.17
C ALA A 456 11.56 -23.72 -16.07
N ALA A 457 10.87 -22.63 -16.43
CA ALA A 457 11.39 -21.51 -17.21
C ALA A 457 12.06 -20.43 -16.34
N GLY A 458 12.03 -20.58 -15.01
CA GLY A 458 12.60 -19.62 -14.06
C GLY A 458 11.66 -18.47 -13.69
N LYS A 459 10.38 -18.54 -14.07
CA LYS A 459 9.36 -17.53 -13.74
C LYS A 459 8.74 -17.85 -12.37
N ILE A 460 8.46 -16.80 -11.60
CA ILE A 460 7.65 -16.87 -10.38
C ILE A 460 6.22 -17.21 -10.80
N ILE A 461 5.62 -18.19 -10.12
CA ILE A 461 4.26 -18.67 -10.39
C ILE A 461 3.36 -18.73 -9.14
N GLY A 462 3.87 -18.26 -8.00
CA GLY A 462 3.15 -18.28 -6.73
C GLY A 462 4.08 -18.29 -5.52
N GLY A 463 3.51 -18.64 -4.38
CA GLY A 463 4.24 -18.82 -3.14
C GLY A 463 3.31 -19.11 -1.95
N GLU A 464 3.92 -19.42 -0.82
CA GLU A 464 3.24 -19.77 0.44
C GLU A 464 3.87 -19.02 1.62
N TRP A 465 3.04 -18.36 2.43
CA TRP A 465 3.49 -17.68 3.65
C TRP A 465 3.95 -18.71 4.71
N ILE A 466 5.00 -18.38 5.47
CA ILE A 466 5.52 -19.25 6.53
C ILE A 466 5.73 -18.49 7.84
N GLY A 467 5.82 -19.24 8.95
CA GLY A 467 5.99 -18.67 10.29
C GLY A 467 4.91 -17.65 10.64
N THR A 468 5.31 -16.56 11.31
CA THR A 468 4.40 -15.48 11.72
C THR A 468 3.76 -14.76 10.54
N SER A 469 4.40 -14.77 9.36
CA SER A 469 3.87 -14.18 8.14
C SER A 469 2.67 -14.92 7.56
N LYS A 470 2.20 -16.01 8.17
CA LYS A 470 0.89 -16.62 7.86
C LYS A 470 -0.31 -15.86 8.44
N LYS A 471 -0.06 -15.01 9.43
CA LYS A 471 -1.06 -14.15 10.09
C LYS A 471 -0.67 -12.67 10.03
N GLN A 472 0.60 -12.38 9.77
CA GLN A 472 1.15 -11.03 9.71
C GLN A 472 1.68 -10.78 8.30
N HIS A 473 0.75 -10.69 7.34
CA HIS A 473 1.03 -10.33 5.96
C HIS A 473 0.01 -9.31 5.46
N PRO A 474 0.29 -8.59 4.37
CA PRO A 474 -0.64 -7.60 3.85
C PRO A 474 -1.95 -8.25 3.40
N ASP A 475 -3.08 -7.64 3.78
CA ASP A 475 -4.41 -8.08 3.36
C ASP A 475 -4.55 -7.87 1.83
N PHE A 476 -4.27 -6.63 1.41
CA PHE A 476 -4.28 -6.23 0.00
C PHE A 476 -3.24 -5.16 -0.33
N VAL A 477 -2.99 -5.01 -1.64
CA VAL A 477 -2.15 -3.95 -2.19
C VAL A 477 -2.88 -3.22 -3.30
N TRP A 478 -2.65 -1.92 -3.43
CA TRP A 478 -3.26 -1.13 -4.48
C TRP A 478 -2.37 0.00 -4.99
N LEU A 479 -2.45 0.24 -6.29
CA LEU A 479 -1.70 1.25 -7.00
C LEU A 479 -2.58 2.49 -7.21
N PRO A 480 -2.24 3.65 -6.61
CA PRO A 480 -2.91 4.90 -6.94
C PRO A 480 -2.48 5.40 -8.32
N ILE A 481 -3.46 5.72 -9.17
CA ILE A 481 -3.22 6.26 -10.53
C ILE A 481 -3.34 7.78 -10.53
N ARG A 482 -4.46 8.32 -10.03
CA ARG A 482 -4.71 9.77 -9.92
C ARG A 482 -5.89 10.06 -9.01
N SER A 483 -5.95 11.25 -8.43
CA SER A 483 -7.20 11.74 -7.84
C SER A 483 -8.25 11.95 -8.92
N THR A 484 -9.47 11.49 -8.67
CA THR A 484 -10.64 11.72 -9.54
C THR A 484 -11.57 12.80 -9.00
N SER A 485 -11.30 13.29 -7.78
CA SER A 485 -12.09 14.35 -7.16
C SER A 485 -11.87 15.69 -7.87
N THR A 486 -12.93 16.25 -8.44
CA THR A 486 -12.94 17.66 -8.86
C THR A 486 -13.24 18.59 -7.69
N THR A 487 -14.07 18.12 -6.75
CA THR A 487 -14.43 18.79 -5.50
C THR A 487 -14.68 17.77 -4.40
N VAL A 488 -14.56 18.19 -3.14
CA VAL A 488 -14.86 17.43 -1.92
C VAL A 488 -15.70 18.28 -0.96
N ALA A 489 -16.13 17.71 0.17
CA ALA A 489 -16.97 18.37 1.16
C ALA A 489 -18.21 19.04 0.52
N GLY A 490 -18.99 18.26 -0.24
CA GLY A 490 -20.21 18.75 -0.90
C GLY A 490 -20.00 19.87 -1.92
N GLY A 491 -18.83 19.90 -2.59
CA GLY A 491 -18.51 20.91 -3.59
C GLY A 491 -17.82 22.17 -3.05
N LYS A 492 -17.59 22.25 -1.72
CA LYS A 492 -17.04 23.46 -1.08
C LYS A 492 -15.54 23.59 -1.23
N ILE A 493 -14.82 22.48 -1.34
CA ILE A 493 -13.37 22.46 -1.55
C ILE A 493 -13.10 21.93 -2.95
N SER A 494 -12.42 22.70 -3.79
CA SER A 494 -12.07 22.30 -5.16
C SER A 494 -10.63 21.80 -5.21
N TYR A 495 -10.41 20.70 -5.94
CA TYR A 495 -9.06 20.19 -6.21
C TYR A 495 -8.18 21.26 -6.87
N ALA A 496 -8.72 22.01 -7.83
CA ALA A 496 -7.99 23.06 -8.53
C ALA A 496 -7.49 24.17 -7.58
N ASN A 497 -8.31 24.58 -6.61
CA ASN A 497 -7.94 25.59 -5.63
C ASN A 497 -6.85 25.08 -4.66
N VAL A 498 -6.99 23.84 -4.19
CA VAL A 498 -5.97 23.21 -3.34
C VAL A 498 -4.64 23.07 -4.11
N LYS A 499 -4.71 22.68 -5.38
CA LYS A 499 -3.55 22.57 -6.27
C LYS A 499 -2.84 23.92 -6.45
N THR A 500 -3.56 25.03 -6.52
CA THR A 500 -2.97 26.38 -6.56
C THR A 500 -2.09 26.67 -5.34
N ILE A 501 -2.57 26.37 -4.13
CA ILE A 501 -1.80 26.58 -2.89
C ILE A 501 -0.59 25.64 -2.86
N TYR A 502 -0.78 24.37 -3.23
CA TYR A 502 0.30 23.41 -3.32
C TYR A 502 1.39 23.84 -4.30
N ASP A 503 1.04 24.25 -5.51
CA ASP A 503 2.00 24.65 -6.53
C ASP A 503 2.79 25.90 -6.11
N LEU A 504 2.18 26.85 -5.40
CA LEU A 504 2.90 27.96 -4.75
C LEU A 504 3.91 27.46 -3.72
N SER A 505 3.59 26.40 -2.98
CA SER A 505 4.48 25.77 -2.00
C SER A 505 5.66 25.07 -2.67
N MET A 506 5.49 24.60 -3.90
CA MET A 506 6.53 23.91 -4.66
C MET A 506 7.54 24.84 -5.34
N GLN A 507 7.20 26.12 -5.53
CA GLN A 507 8.06 27.10 -6.21
C GLN A 507 9.32 27.44 -5.42
N THR A 508 10.44 27.65 -6.12
CA THR A 508 11.69 28.18 -5.56
C THR A 508 11.68 29.72 -5.62
N GLY A 509 11.98 30.41 -4.52
CA GLY A 509 11.94 31.89 -4.41
C GLY A 509 10.65 32.47 -3.81
N THR A 510 10.66 33.77 -3.48
CA THR A 510 9.50 34.51 -2.92
C THR A 510 8.57 34.95 -4.05
N THR A 511 7.31 34.50 -4.03
CA THR A 511 6.29 34.86 -5.03
C THR A 511 5.80 36.30 -4.87
N PRO A 512 5.79 37.13 -5.95
CA PRO A 512 5.01 38.37 -5.99
C PRO A 512 3.50 38.08 -6.06
N PRO A 513 2.63 39.05 -5.72
CA PRO A 513 1.17 38.88 -5.74
C PRO A 513 0.63 38.66 -7.17
N PRO A 514 -0.45 37.87 -7.36
CA PRO A 514 -1.07 37.72 -8.66
C PRO A 514 -1.81 39.02 -9.05
N GLY A 515 -1.29 39.73 -10.04
CA GLY A 515 -1.93 40.89 -10.65
C GLY A 515 -1.78 40.83 -12.17
N GLY A 516 -2.88 40.61 -12.88
CA GLY A 516 -2.95 40.65 -14.34
C GLY A 516 -4.37 40.43 -14.87
N THR A 517 -4.60 40.73 -16.14
CA THR A 517 -5.89 40.54 -16.82
C THR A 517 -6.04 39.09 -17.29
N VAL A 518 -7.21 38.49 -17.05
CA VAL A 518 -7.52 37.15 -17.57
C VAL A 518 -7.75 37.25 -19.09
N THR A 519 -6.99 36.46 -19.84
CA THR A 519 -7.00 36.32 -21.30
C THR A 519 -7.53 34.93 -21.67
N ASN A 520 -8.27 34.85 -22.77
CA ASN A 520 -8.70 33.60 -23.39
C ASN A 520 -8.13 33.50 -24.80
N PHE A 521 -7.72 32.31 -25.20
CA PHE A 521 -7.36 31.93 -26.56
C PHE A 521 -8.21 30.73 -26.96
N ASP A 522 -8.88 30.82 -28.10
CA ASP A 522 -9.71 29.75 -28.64
C ASP A 522 -9.19 29.39 -30.04
N ALA A 523 -9.06 28.09 -30.31
CA ALA A 523 -8.70 27.55 -31.62
C ALA A 523 -9.55 26.31 -31.93
N ALA A 524 -9.91 26.11 -33.18
CA ALA A 524 -10.53 24.87 -33.64
C ALA A 524 -9.89 24.44 -34.96
N ASP A 525 -9.47 23.18 -35.05
CA ASP A 525 -8.74 22.64 -36.20
C ASP A 525 -8.88 21.11 -36.27
N THR A 526 -8.22 20.49 -37.25
CA THR A 526 -8.05 19.05 -37.38
C THR A 526 -6.57 18.68 -37.33
N VAL A 527 -6.27 17.51 -36.76
CA VAL A 527 -4.92 16.93 -36.71
C VAL A 527 -4.98 15.48 -37.15
N VAL A 528 -4.07 15.09 -38.03
CA VAL A 528 -3.94 13.71 -38.54
C VAL A 528 -2.90 12.95 -37.72
N LYS A 529 -2.88 11.62 -37.86
CA LYS A 529 -1.96 10.74 -37.14
C LYS A 529 -0.50 11.21 -37.22
N SER A 530 0.16 11.30 -36.07
CA SER A 530 1.54 11.76 -35.87
C SER A 530 1.82 13.22 -36.24
N ALA A 531 0.81 14.01 -36.63
CA ALA A 531 0.97 15.43 -36.87
C ALA A 531 0.78 16.23 -35.58
N TRP A 532 1.46 17.38 -35.50
CA TRP A 532 1.41 18.29 -34.36
C TRP A 532 0.84 19.66 -34.74
N LYS A 533 0.04 20.21 -33.84
CA LYS A 533 -0.34 21.63 -33.81
C LYS A 533 0.24 22.25 -32.54
N GLN A 534 0.82 23.43 -32.65
CA GLN A 534 1.52 24.09 -31.55
C GLN A 534 0.97 25.51 -31.36
N TYR A 535 0.74 25.89 -30.11
CA TYR A 535 0.13 27.15 -29.69
C TYR A 535 0.97 27.81 -28.59
N GLY A 536 0.90 29.14 -28.54
CA GLY A 536 1.69 29.97 -27.61
C GLY A 536 2.93 30.62 -28.27
N PRO A 537 3.86 31.18 -27.48
CA PRO A 537 3.86 31.16 -26.02
C PRO A 537 2.72 32.01 -25.42
N PHE A 538 2.14 31.51 -24.33
CA PHE A 538 1.26 32.25 -23.44
C PHE A 538 2.09 32.72 -22.23
N ASN A 539 2.22 34.04 -22.01
CA ASN A 539 2.99 34.53 -20.87
C ASN A 539 2.11 34.51 -19.63
N VAL A 540 2.22 33.45 -18.83
CA VAL A 540 1.38 33.26 -17.65
C VAL A 540 1.96 34.09 -16.51
N ALA A 541 1.14 34.93 -15.88
CA ALA A 541 1.55 35.76 -14.76
C ALA A 541 1.95 34.91 -13.54
N ALA A 542 2.86 35.45 -12.73
CA ALA A 542 3.30 34.79 -11.52
C ALA A 542 2.13 34.45 -10.59
N GLY A 543 2.07 33.20 -10.13
CA GLY A 543 1.02 32.74 -9.22
C GLY A 543 -0.37 32.62 -9.85
N THR A 544 -0.48 32.70 -11.17
CA THR A 544 -1.74 32.49 -11.91
C THR A 544 -1.68 31.23 -12.77
N THR A 545 -2.82 30.64 -13.06
CA THR A 545 -2.92 29.36 -13.77
C THR A 545 -3.34 29.58 -15.21
N LEU A 546 -2.59 29.01 -16.14
CA LEU A 546 -3.07 28.70 -17.48
C LEU A 546 -3.84 27.38 -17.43
N THR A 547 -5.04 27.37 -17.97
CA THR A 547 -5.88 26.18 -18.14
C THR A 547 -6.14 25.98 -19.63
N ALA A 548 -5.64 24.89 -20.20
CA ALA A 548 -5.92 24.44 -21.55
C ALA A 548 -6.98 23.33 -21.48
N VAL A 549 -8.11 23.52 -22.15
CA VAL A 549 -9.20 22.55 -22.29
C VAL A 549 -9.36 22.24 -23.76
N MET A 550 -9.29 20.97 -24.13
CA MET A 550 -9.54 20.48 -25.48
C MET A 550 -10.82 19.64 -25.48
N THR A 551 -11.67 19.85 -26.46
CA THR A 551 -12.84 18.99 -26.75
C THR A 551 -12.85 18.64 -28.23
N GLY A 552 -13.56 17.58 -28.64
CA GLY A 552 -13.58 17.19 -30.05
C GLY A 552 -13.93 15.73 -30.30
N ALA A 553 -13.66 15.26 -31.52
CA ALA A 553 -13.91 13.90 -31.98
C ALA A 553 -12.64 13.30 -32.61
N GLY A 554 -12.50 11.97 -32.49
CA GLY A 554 -11.27 11.27 -32.83
C GLY A 554 -10.32 11.19 -31.64
N ASP A 555 -9.05 10.97 -31.95
CA ASP A 555 -7.99 10.74 -30.97
C ASP A 555 -6.88 11.77 -31.16
N ALA A 556 -7.01 12.90 -30.45
CA ALA A 556 -6.00 13.94 -30.38
C ALA A 556 -5.64 14.15 -28.92
N ASP A 557 -4.34 14.28 -28.65
CA ASP A 557 -3.77 14.42 -27.32
C ASP A 557 -3.23 15.83 -27.09
N LEU A 558 -3.44 16.35 -25.90
CA LEU A 558 -3.06 17.64 -25.36
C LEU A 558 -1.77 17.51 -24.56
N TYR A 559 -0.80 18.36 -24.91
CA TYR A 559 0.46 18.49 -24.21
C TYR A 559 0.64 19.95 -23.82
N VAL A 560 1.13 20.20 -22.60
CA VAL A 560 1.47 21.55 -22.15
C VAL A 560 2.85 21.55 -21.53
N ARG A 561 3.66 22.56 -21.85
CA ARG A 561 5.04 22.67 -21.37
C ARG A 561 5.46 24.12 -21.17
N LYS A 562 6.28 24.38 -20.16
CA LYS A 562 6.94 25.65 -19.88
C LYS A 562 8.23 25.80 -20.69
N GLU A 563 8.53 27.03 -21.07
CA GLU A 563 9.77 27.51 -21.70
C GLU A 563 10.11 26.93 -23.08
N ALA A 564 9.43 25.88 -23.55
CA ALA A 564 9.58 25.32 -24.89
C ALA A 564 8.30 24.61 -25.36
N ALA A 565 8.17 24.42 -26.68
CA ALA A 565 7.10 23.61 -27.24
C ALA A 565 7.14 22.16 -26.68
N PRO A 566 5.98 21.57 -26.35
CA PRO A 566 5.92 20.18 -25.94
C PRO A 566 6.27 19.22 -27.08
N THR A 567 6.79 18.06 -26.71
CA THR A 567 7.05 16.90 -27.58
C THR A 567 6.46 15.64 -26.95
N ALA A 568 6.43 14.52 -27.67
CA ALA A 568 5.94 13.25 -27.14
C ALA A 568 6.68 12.75 -25.89
N THR A 569 7.93 13.18 -25.66
CA THR A 569 8.77 12.75 -24.52
C THR A 569 9.14 13.88 -23.57
N ALA A 570 8.72 15.12 -23.85
CA ALA A 570 9.01 16.27 -23.01
C ALA A 570 7.80 17.19 -22.93
N TYR A 571 7.11 17.14 -21.79
CA TYR A 571 5.93 17.91 -21.44
C TYR A 571 5.83 18.04 -19.91
N ASP A 572 5.15 19.07 -19.44
CA ASP A 572 4.88 19.26 -18.00
C ASP A 572 3.48 18.76 -17.62
N CYS A 573 2.57 18.73 -18.59
CA CYS A 573 1.24 18.15 -18.43
C CYS A 573 0.81 17.42 -19.71
N ARG A 574 0.32 16.19 -19.52
CA ARG A 574 -0.38 15.37 -20.50
C ARG A 574 -1.47 14.57 -19.76
N PRO A 575 -2.77 14.65 -20.12
CA PRO A 575 -3.86 14.10 -19.30
C PRO A 575 -4.07 12.57 -19.38
N TYR A 576 -3.40 11.88 -20.31
CA TYR A 576 -3.51 10.42 -20.53
C TYR A 576 -4.97 9.96 -20.60
N ARG A 577 -5.81 10.65 -21.37
CA ARG A 577 -7.19 10.22 -21.59
C ARG A 577 -7.31 9.59 -22.97
N ASP A 578 -8.22 8.63 -23.09
CA ASP A 578 -8.61 8.15 -24.41
C ASP A 578 -9.52 9.19 -25.08
N GLY A 579 -9.16 9.59 -26.30
CA GLY A 579 -9.93 10.54 -27.12
C GLY A 579 -9.67 12.02 -26.86
N THR A 580 -10.34 12.89 -27.62
CA THR A 580 -10.00 14.32 -27.77
C THR A 580 -10.40 15.24 -26.58
N SER A 581 -11.03 14.72 -25.52
CA SER A 581 -11.56 15.55 -24.42
C SER A 581 -10.61 15.61 -23.21
N GLU A 582 -9.73 16.60 -23.23
CA GLU A 582 -8.56 16.67 -22.36
C GLU A 582 -8.37 18.03 -21.69
N GLN A 583 -7.72 18.06 -20.53
CA GLN A 583 -7.47 19.30 -19.80
C GLN A 583 -6.11 19.29 -19.10
N CYS A 584 -5.36 20.39 -19.25
CA CYS A 584 -4.09 20.63 -18.57
C CYS A 584 -4.08 22.00 -17.89
N SER A 585 -3.46 22.08 -16.71
CA SER A 585 -3.28 23.34 -15.98
C SER A 585 -1.82 23.53 -15.59
N ILE A 586 -1.27 24.71 -15.89
CA ILE A 586 0.12 25.10 -15.61
C ILE A 586 0.16 26.47 -14.93
N ILE A 587 0.85 26.57 -13.80
CA ILE A 587 0.99 27.83 -13.05
C ILE A 587 2.23 28.61 -13.50
N GLY A 588 2.07 29.93 -13.70
CA GLY A 588 3.15 30.87 -13.99
C GLY A 588 3.97 31.30 -12.74
N PRO A 589 5.07 32.03 -12.93
CA PRO A 589 5.44 32.73 -14.16
C PRO A 589 6.16 31.81 -15.13
N ALA A 590 5.68 31.74 -16.37
CA ALA A 590 6.34 30.96 -17.43
C ALA A 590 5.83 31.38 -18.81
N LYS A 591 6.66 31.16 -19.83
CA LYS A 591 6.18 31.05 -21.21
C LYS A 591 5.63 29.65 -21.40
N VAL A 592 4.32 29.53 -21.51
CA VAL A 592 3.66 28.22 -21.64
C VAL A 592 3.30 27.96 -23.09
N TYR A 593 3.62 26.76 -23.56
CA TYR A 593 3.31 26.26 -24.90
C TYR A 593 2.32 25.11 -24.78
N VAL A 594 1.33 25.10 -25.68
CA VAL A 594 0.31 24.05 -25.75
C VAL A 594 0.42 23.36 -27.09
N GLY A 595 0.55 22.03 -27.09
CA GLY A 595 0.63 21.20 -28.29
C GLY A 595 -0.55 20.24 -28.37
N VAL A 596 -0.99 19.94 -29.58
CA VAL A 596 -2.00 18.93 -29.89
C VAL A 596 -1.42 17.93 -30.88
N ASN A 597 -1.39 16.64 -30.55
CA ASN A 597 -0.84 15.56 -31.37
C ASN A 597 -1.95 14.58 -31.79
N GLY A 598 -2.01 14.21 -33.08
CA GLY A 598 -3.02 13.27 -33.58
C GLY A 598 -2.60 11.80 -33.50
N TYR A 599 -3.52 10.91 -33.13
CA TYR A 599 -3.31 9.46 -33.05
C TYR A 599 -4.25 8.65 -33.97
N ALA A 600 -5.38 9.23 -34.38
CA ALA A 600 -6.27 8.70 -35.42
C ALA A 600 -5.98 9.32 -36.80
N ASP A 601 -6.56 8.74 -37.87
CA ASP A 601 -6.40 9.24 -39.25
C ASP A 601 -6.81 10.71 -39.41
N SER A 602 -7.83 11.13 -38.65
CA SER A 602 -8.23 12.54 -38.52
C SER A 602 -8.95 12.73 -37.18
N SER A 603 -8.53 13.76 -36.44
CA SER A 603 -9.11 14.14 -35.16
C SER A 603 -9.45 15.63 -35.20
N ALA A 604 -10.72 15.97 -35.02
CA ALA A 604 -11.19 17.36 -34.96
C ALA A 604 -11.19 17.82 -33.51
N PHE A 605 -10.62 18.99 -33.22
CA PHE A 605 -10.53 19.52 -31.87
C PHE A 605 -10.91 21.00 -31.79
N ALA A 606 -11.42 21.40 -30.63
CA ALA A 606 -11.60 22.76 -30.16
C ALA A 606 -10.81 22.95 -28.87
N LEU A 607 -9.78 23.79 -28.91
CA LEU A 607 -8.89 24.15 -27.83
C LEU A 607 -9.27 25.51 -27.26
N LYS A 608 -9.46 25.57 -25.94
CA LYS A 608 -9.61 26.81 -25.17
C LYS A 608 -8.52 26.92 -24.13
N VAL A 609 -7.76 28.01 -24.15
CA VAL A 609 -6.70 28.32 -23.18
C VAL A 609 -7.08 29.58 -22.41
N THR A 610 -7.23 29.47 -21.10
CA THR A 610 -7.54 30.59 -20.19
C THR A 610 -6.34 30.83 -19.27
N TYR A 611 -5.79 32.04 -19.23
CA TYR A 611 -4.64 32.38 -18.41
C TYR A 611 -4.64 33.86 -18.05
N THR A 612 -3.87 34.26 -17.04
CA THR A 612 -3.64 35.67 -16.74
C THR A 612 -2.34 36.11 -17.41
N GLU A 613 -2.37 37.15 -18.23
CA GLU A 613 -1.16 37.66 -18.92
C GLU A 613 -0.19 38.29 -17.90
N GLY A 614 1.06 37.84 -17.89
CA GLY A 614 2.14 38.37 -17.07
C GLY A 614 3.06 39.31 -17.84
N GLY A 615 3.43 40.44 -17.25
CA GLY A 615 4.50 41.30 -17.77
C GLY A 615 5.81 40.53 -17.81
N GLY A 616 6.32 40.27 -19.01
CA GLY A 616 7.48 39.41 -19.24
C GLY A 616 8.71 39.86 -18.46
N VAL A 617 9.03 39.13 -17.38
CA VAL A 617 10.37 39.10 -16.82
C VAL A 617 11.08 37.89 -17.43
N THR A 618 12.07 38.15 -18.28
CA THR A 618 13.04 37.14 -18.69
C THR A 618 13.72 36.57 -17.43
N PRO A 619 13.73 35.25 -17.21
CA PRO A 619 14.53 34.64 -16.16
C PRO A 619 16.01 34.99 -16.37
N PRO A 620 16.83 35.11 -15.31
CA PRO A 620 18.27 35.17 -15.49
C PRO A 620 18.75 33.93 -16.27
N PRO A 621 19.80 34.06 -17.10
CA PRO A 621 20.31 32.94 -17.89
C PRO A 621 20.59 31.74 -16.99
N PRO A 622 20.35 30.51 -17.48
CA PRO A 622 20.63 29.32 -16.70
C PRO A 622 22.09 29.35 -16.25
N PRO A 623 22.38 29.05 -14.98
CA PRO A 623 23.76 28.86 -14.57
C PRO A 623 24.39 27.79 -15.48
N PRO A 624 25.66 27.94 -15.87
CA PRO A 624 26.33 26.95 -16.68
C PRO A 624 26.17 25.55 -16.03
N PRO A 625 26.04 24.48 -16.83
CA PRO A 625 25.90 23.13 -16.30
C PRO A 625 26.97 22.89 -15.23
N ALA A 626 26.53 22.53 -14.02
CA ALA A 626 27.46 22.12 -12.98
C ALA A 626 28.34 21.01 -13.56
N THR A 627 29.65 21.21 -13.52
CA THR A 627 30.60 20.19 -13.97
C THR A 627 30.51 19.07 -12.94
N ILE A 628 29.81 17.98 -13.28
CA ILE A 628 29.78 16.80 -12.43
C ILE A 628 31.15 16.14 -12.54
N THR A 629 32.01 16.36 -11.55
CA THR A 629 33.22 15.57 -11.35
C THR A 629 32.80 14.25 -10.71
N HIS A 630 32.91 13.15 -11.47
CA HIS A 630 32.86 11.82 -10.90
C HIS A 630 34.24 11.44 -10.36
N ILE A 631 34.31 10.85 -9.16
CA ILE A 631 35.51 10.14 -8.72
C ILE A 631 35.59 8.83 -9.52
N ASN A 632 36.34 8.83 -10.62
CA ASN A 632 36.62 7.64 -11.42
C ASN A 632 37.97 7.04 -11.01
N GLU A 633 38.09 6.62 -9.75
CA GLU A 633 39.26 5.91 -9.24
C GLU A 633 38.89 4.49 -8.83
N SER A 634 39.72 3.52 -9.19
CA SER A 634 39.58 2.12 -8.78
C SER A 634 40.83 1.66 -8.05
N SER A 635 40.65 0.99 -6.90
CA SER A 635 41.72 0.34 -6.15
C SER A 635 41.18 -0.90 -5.42
N SER A 636 42.07 -1.82 -5.05
CA SER A 636 41.74 -2.98 -4.20
C SER A 636 41.95 -2.63 -2.72
N ALA A 637 41.01 -2.99 -1.85
CA ALA A 637 41.13 -2.89 -0.39
C ALA A 637 41.13 -4.28 0.25
N ALA A 638 41.95 -4.48 1.28
CA ALA A 638 41.94 -5.71 2.08
C ALA A 638 40.76 -5.74 3.06
N LEU A 639 40.44 -6.92 3.62
CA LEU A 639 39.41 -7.06 4.64
C LEU A 639 39.72 -6.14 5.84
N ASN A 640 38.75 -5.27 6.18
CA ASN A 640 38.82 -4.22 7.21
C ASN A 640 39.68 -2.99 6.89
N GLU A 641 40.11 -2.80 5.64
CA GLU A 641 40.79 -1.56 5.22
C GLU A 641 39.77 -0.53 4.70
N MET A 642 39.80 0.70 5.24
CA MET A 642 39.07 1.84 4.67
C MET A 642 39.97 2.66 3.76
N LYS A 643 39.55 2.83 2.51
CA LYS A 643 40.14 3.79 1.56
C LYS A 643 39.29 5.06 1.56
N VAL A 644 39.94 6.20 1.68
CA VAL A 644 39.30 7.52 1.62
C VAL A 644 39.58 8.13 0.26
N PHE A 645 38.52 8.47 -0.47
CA PHE A 645 38.61 9.26 -1.70
C PHE A 645 38.19 10.69 -1.36
N THR A 646 38.93 11.67 -1.89
CA THR A 646 38.69 13.09 -1.62
C THR A 646 38.32 13.77 -2.91
N MET A 647 37.27 14.58 -2.89
CA MET A 647 36.83 15.38 -4.02
C MET A 647 36.66 16.82 -3.56
N ASP A 648 37.28 17.75 -4.29
CA ASP A 648 37.08 19.17 -4.06
C ASP A 648 35.69 19.56 -4.55
N VAL A 649 34.84 20.02 -3.63
CA VAL A 649 33.51 20.56 -3.94
C VAL A 649 33.67 22.06 -4.09
N VAL A 650 33.51 22.58 -5.32
CA VAL A 650 33.44 24.02 -5.56
C VAL A 650 32.02 24.48 -5.27
N ALA A 651 31.87 25.40 -4.30
CA ALA A 651 30.59 25.95 -3.86
C ALA A 651 29.97 26.94 -4.86
#